data_AF-A0A2H2YX16-F1
#
_entry.id   AF-A0A2H2YX16-F1
#
_cell.length_a   1.000
_cell.length_b   1.000
_cell.length_c   1.000
_cell.angle_alpha   90.00
_cell.angle_beta   90.00
_cell.angle_gamma   90.00
#
_symmetry.space_group_name_H-M   'P 1'
#
loop_
_entity.id
_entity.type
_entity.pdbx_description
1 polymer ?
#
loop_
_entity_poly.entity_id
_entity_poly.type
_entity_poly.pdbx_seq_one_letter_code
_entity_poly.pdbx_strand_id
1 'polypeptide(L)'
;MPKPRTKRGAAREERKRKHSDTANSNSHEHKRQRRDDEGDYTNTNDYYNNNNSTNNDAAYGEEDTYELSHHHHHQGGGPGEREFFGMLADDEQEYFRRADEMLELNQFPTPEDRDIFLQNVYREAKGKELKIASSQSCSRLMERLIQLASTSQKKQLFEAFGGHFLSLVQHRFASHCCEALFLRSAGVVTQELADGFTGFVMDTKGADVEGQQPEASMEHLFLATLDELEGSLGYLITDRFASHTLRVLLLVLSGMPLEEQSSRTLLKSKRKEKITVVGSSEADAQNRGKRAVPASFIMAANKIMQDSVEGMDATAIQVLAKHPIGNPILQLILELDLTLNKGEAKGAAKGEEGKTDDASPSLLQKLLPGAPKSLSDGSSAASEFVNGMIYDQIGSRLIETLVTHAPGKIFKALNQNIFLPRIQGYVRNDISCYPAIRVLQRLGKDDLAKAVDQIAPTVPQLVSKARYNVLSTLFERCAARNINDEIKKLMKGLKEGCGSQPADLVKTLCSLSASEEEEQKKKKDVQQLTKNQYAVQSHGAKLLTTLLSIPGPSKAVHESILALSSDLVLRLANTSLPTVTVLTTAINTPSSNSLFQKGLVNTLLPHIPELATSQYGHNLVNAIAEIPSKGKDWSIPQHIKDKVMTALASHESQLRESWMGRSVWRTWKGDMWKTRRFDWKNWMKELDEMKAPAAAAPKNKGDVKANDERKTAAKDEEDAEKKDEQPVVEAAEEVNGNGNGADEDASARKEKKKKKDKKDKKDKESKKEKKEKKREEAEESGEPQEKKKKKKKSKEKKKSKDGDVEMADAEE
;
A
#
# COMPACT_ATOMS: atom_id res chain seq x y z
N MET A 1 -20.71 -30.41 -59.08
CA MET A 1 -19.63 -30.99 -58.24
C MET A 1 -18.94 -29.89 -57.44
N PRO A 2 -19.01 -29.89 -56.10
CA PRO A 2 -18.14 -29.07 -55.25
C PRO A 2 -16.94 -29.88 -54.70
N LYS A 3 -15.82 -29.18 -54.53
CA LYS A 3 -14.44 -29.67 -54.25
C LYS A 3 -14.25 -30.37 -52.88
N PRO A 4 -13.25 -31.25 -52.75
CA PRO A 4 -13.01 -32.06 -51.54
C PRO A 4 -12.43 -31.24 -50.37
N ARG A 5 -12.93 -31.48 -49.15
CA ARG A 5 -12.48 -30.84 -47.90
C ARG A 5 -11.10 -31.36 -47.48
N THR A 6 -10.26 -30.45 -47.01
CA THR A 6 -8.85 -30.67 -46.61
C THR A 6 -8.68 -31.50 -45.32
N LYS A 7 -7.60 -32.30 -45.27
CA LYS A 7 -7.15 -33.21 -44.19
C LYS A 7 -7.17 -32.68 -42.73
N ARG A 8 -7.27 -31.36 -42.52
CA ARG A 8 -7.32 -30.74 -41.17
C ARG A 8 -8.69 -30.84 -40.48
N GLY A 9 -9.76 -31.12 -41.23
CA GLY A 9 -11.11 -31.33 -40.69
C GLY A 9 -11.33 -32.72 -40.07
N ALA A 10 -10.76 -33.77 -40.68
CA ALA A 10 -10.96 -35.16 -40.24
C ALA A 10 -10.33 -35.46 -38.87
N ALA A 11 -9.16 -34.87 -38.58
CA ALA A 11 -8.47 -35.06 -37.29
C ALA A 11 -9.19 -34.38 -36.10
N ARG A 12 -10.06 -33.40 -36.35
CA ARG A 12 -10.83 -32.70 -35.30
C ARG A 12 -12.11 -33.45 -34.92
N GLU A 13 -12.71 -34.20 -35.85
CA GLU A 13 -13.85 -35.09 -35.55
C GLU A 13 -13.43 -36.38 -34.85
N GLU A 14 -12.26 -36.93 -35.18
CA GLU A 14 -11.74 -38.14 -34.52
C GLU A 14 -11.42 -37.91 -33.03
N ARG A 15 -10.98 -36.70 -32.66
CA ARG A 15 -10.81 -36.30 -31.24
C ARG A 15 -12.13 -36.05 -30.51
N LYS A 16 -13.21 -35.67 -31.21
CA LYS A 16 -14.55 -35.52 -30.62
C LYS A 16 -15.22 -36.87 -30.38
N ARG A 17 -15.00 -37.86 -31.24
CA ARG A 17 -15.57 -39.22 -31.08
C ARG A 17 -14.94 -39.98 -29.90
N LYS A 18 -13.62 -39.85 -29.66
CA LYS A 18 -12.96 -40.50 -28.51
C LYS A 18 -13.37 -39.96 -27.14
N HIS A 19 -13.96 -38.77 -27.06
CA HIS A 19 -14.43 -38.18 -25.80
C HIS A 19 -15.91 -38.54 -25.50
N SER A 20 -16.63 -39.09 -26.48
CA SER A 20 -18.03 -39.53 -26.36
C SER A 20 -18.16 -40.98 -25.87
N ASP A 21 -17.17 -41.83 -26.17
CA ASP A 21 -17.25 -43.27 -25.83
C ASP A 21 -16.84 -43.58 -24.37
N THR A 22 -16.20 -42.65 -23.66
CA THR A 22 -15.84 -42.79 -22.23
C THR A 22 -16.94 -42.34 -21.27
N ALA A 23 -18.05 -41.77 -21.75
CA ALA A 23 -19.12 -41.24 -20.92
C ALA A 23 -20.32 -42.19 -20.74
N ASN A 24 -20.30 -43.39 -21.34
CA ASN A 24 -21.46 -44.28 -21.39
C ASN A 24 -21.25 -45.68 -20.76
N SER A 25 -20.38 -45.79 -19.75
CA SER A 25 -20.23 -47.01 -18.95
C SER A 25 -20.25 -46.68 -17.46
N ASN A 26 -21.46 -46.65 -16.89
CA ASN A 26 -21.76 -47.18 -15.56
C ASN A 26 -23.26 -47.06 -15.28
N SER A 27 -23.99 -48.14 -15.54
CA SER A 27 -25.38 -48.33 -15.17
C SER A 27 -25.51 -48.91 -13.76
N HIS A 28 -26.47 -48.34 -13.02
CA HIS A 28 -27.15 -48.75 -11.79
C HIS A 28 -26.94 -50.15 -11.16
N GLU A 29 -26.85 -50.17 -9.83
CA GLU A 29 -27.54 -51.18 -8.98
C GLU A 29 -27.91 -50.62 -7.59
N HIS A 30 -28.85 -51.29 -6.92
CA HIS A 30 -29.93 -50.77 -6.08
C HIS A 30 -29.67 -50.44 -4.58
N LYS A 31 -30.51 -49.53 -4.07
CA LYS A 31 -30.96 -49.23 -2.68
C LYS A 31 -30.74 -50.31 -1.59
N ARG A 32 -30.36 -49.86 -0.38
CA ARG A 32 -30.93 -50.28 0.93
C ARG A 32 -30.84 -49.15 1.98
N GLN A 33 -31.76 -49.18 2.94
CA GLN A 33 -32.23 -48.07 3.78
C GLN A 33 -32.16 -48.43 5.28
N ARG A 34 -32.10 -47.41 6.17
CA ARG A 34 -32.30 -47.37 7.65
C ARG A 34 -31.13 -47.87 8.53
N ARG A 35 -30.84 -47.33 9.73
CA ARG A 35 -31.66 -46.66 10.78
C ARG A 35 -30.75 -45.97 11.84
N ASP A 36 -31.30 -45.03 12.62
CA ASP A 36 -30.70 -44.39 13.80
C ASP A 36 -30.46 -45.37 14.98
N ASP A 37 -29.39 -45.14 15.77
CA ASP A 37 -29.43 -45.18 17.26
C ASP A 37 -28.13 -44.63 17.92
N GLU A 38 -28.26 -44.19 19.17
CA GLU A 38 -27.30 -43.49 20.05
C GLU A 38 -26.08 -44.32 20.54
N GLY A 39 -25.01 -43.62 20.96
CA GLY A 39 -24.30 -43.98 22.20
C GLY A 39 -22.79 -44.30 22.14
N ASP A 40 -22.02 -43.41 22.78
CA ASP A 40 -20.82 -43.66 23.60
C ASP A 40 -19.40 -43.61 22.99
N TYR A 41 -18.52 -43.05 23.84
CA TYR A 41 -17.17 -42.57 23.67
C TYR A 41 -16.16 -43.68 23.31
N THR A 42 -15.14 -43.34 22.51
CA THR A 42 -13.74 -43.53 22.93
C THR A 42 -12.75 -42.81 22.02
N ASN A 43 -11.82 -42.17 22.70
CA ASN A 43 -10.64 -41.44 22.27
C ASN A 43 -9.63 -42.36 21.54
N THR A 44 -9.17 -42.00 20.34
CA THR A 44 -7.78 -42.28 19.91
C THR A 44 -7.30 -41.23 18.89
N ASN A 45 -6.63 -40.23 19.46
CA ASN A 45 -5.47 -39.49 18.97
C ASN A 45 -4.76 -40.05 17.72
N ASP A 46 -4.68 -39.26 16.63
CA ASP A 46 -3.47 -39.17 15.78
C ASP A 46 -3.44 -37.89 14.92
N TYR A 47 -2.68 -36.91 15.45
CA TYR A 47 -1.72 -36.01 14.80
C TYR A 47 -2.02 -35.30 13.45
N TYR A 48 -2.36 -34.01 13.59
CA TYR A 48 -1.79 -32.79 12.96
C TYR A 48 -0.85 -32.89 11.75
N ASN A 49 -1.17 -32.15 10.68
CA ASN A 49 -0.16 -31.30 10.03
C ASN A 49 -0.75 -30.01 9.42
N ASN A 50 0.04 -28.95 9.51
CA ASN A 50 -0.35 -27.56 9.66
C ASN A 50 0.39 -26.66 8.65
N ASN A 51 -0.32 -25.74 7.99
CA ASN A 51 0.15 -24.40 7.61
C ASN A 51 -0.93 -23.68 6.77
N ASN A 52 -1.59 -22.65 7.31
CA ASN A 52 -2.36 -21.72 6.48
C ASN A 52 -2.28 -20.27 6.99
N SER A 53 -1.56 -19.45 6.23
CA SER A 53 -1.92 -18.05 6.03
C SER A 53 -2.93 -18.00 4.87
N THR A 54 -4.17 -17.65 5.19
CA THR A 54 -5.27 -17.39 4.25
C THR A 54 -5.72 -18.58 3.39
N ASN A 55 -6.87 -19.18 3.75
CA ASN A 55 -8.05 -19.30 2.89
C ASN A 55 -9.08 -20.19 3.62
N ASN A 56 -10.13 -19.59 4.16
CA ASN A 56 -11.36 -20.30 4.53
C ASN A 56 -12.42 -20.13 3.41
N ASP A 57 -11.95 -20.08 2.15
CA ASP A 57 -12.79 -19.92 0.97
C ASP A 57 -13.19 -21.27 0.32
N ALA A 58 -12.98 -22.39 1.00
CA ALA A 58 -13.22 -23.73 0.46
C ALA A 58 -14.68 -24.23 0.61
N ALA A 59 -15.58 -23.44 1.20
CA ALA A 59 -17.00 -23.80 1.31
C ALA A 59 -17.92 -23.01 0.34
N TYR A 60 -17.35 -22.23 -0.58
CA TYR A 60 -18.10 -21.30 -1.44
C TYR A 60 -17.99 -21.65 -2.92
N GLY A 61 -18.43 -22.85 -3.25
CA GLY A 61 -18.37 -23.39 -4.61
C GLY A 61 -19.26 -24.61 -4.79
N GLU A 62 -20.54 -24.50 -4.41
CA GLU A 62 -21.58 -25.33 -5.00
C GLU A 62 -22.54 -24.40 -5.75
N GLU A 63 -22.59 -24.58 -7.08
CA GLU A 63 -23.64 -24.05 -7.93
C GLU A 63 -24.94 -24.76 -7.55
N ASP A 64 -25.62 -24.24 -6.54
CA ASP A 64 -26.98 -24.65 -6.24
C ASP A 64 -27.90 -24.16 -7.36
N THR A 65 -28.14 -25.09 -8.29
CA THR A 65 -29.01 -24.96 -9.44
C THR A 65 -30.43 -25.23 -8.98
N TYR A 66 -31.15 -24.19 -8.53
CA TYR A 66 -32.59 -24.31 -8.30
C TYR A 66 -33.32 -23.85 -9.56
N GLU A 67 -33.92 -24.81 -10.25
CA GLU A 67 -34.85 -24.58 -11.36
C GLU A 67 -36.02 -23.70 -10.89
N LEU A 68 -36.27 -22.61 -11.61
CA LEU A 68 -37.43 -21.74 -11.41
C LEU A 68 -38.70 -22.50 -11.85
N SER A 69 -39.48 -22.98 -10.88
CA SER A 69 -40.87 -23.40 -11.08
C SER A 69 -41.81 -22.29 -10.64
N HIS A 70 -42.47 -21.65 -11.60
CA HIS A 70 -43.57 -20.71 -11.39
C HIS A 70 -44.82 -21.40 -10.82
N HIS A 71 -45.33 -20.97 -9.65
CA HIS A 71 -46.72 -20.51 -9.46
C HIS A 71 -47.10 -20.17 -8.00
N HIS A 72 -47.81 -19.05 -7.88
CA HIS A 72 -48.85 -18.65 -6.90
C HIS A 72 -48.55 -17.97 -5.55
N HIS A 73 -48.95 -16.68 -5.55
CA HIS A 73 -49.86 -15.95 -4.64
C HIS A 73 -49.33 -15.13 -3.46
N HIS A 74 -49.71 -13.84 -3.51
CA HIS A 74 -49.66 -12.82 -2.48
C HIS A 74 -50.31 -13.26 -1.16
N GLN A 75 -49.58 -13.14 -0.05
CA GLN A 75 -49.93 -12.36 1.15
C GLN A 75 -48.94 -12.66 2.29
N GLY A 76 -48.34 -11.61 2.87
CA GLY A 76 -47.69 -11.67 4.18
C GLY A 76 -46.19 -11.37 4.15
N GLY A 77 -45.84 -10.09 4.22
CA GLY A 77 -44.46 -9.63 4.38
C GLY A 77 -43.84 -10.15 5.68
N GLY A 78 -42.95 -11.13 5.55
CA GLY A 78 -41.93 -11.47 6.55
C GLY A 78 -40.63 -10.67 6.30
N PRO A 79 -39.74 -10.58 7.30
CA PRO A 79 -38.45 -9.90 7.16
C PRO A 79 -37.54 -10.77 6.27
N GLY A 80 -37.68 -10.63 4.95
CA GLY A 80 -36.94 -11.44 3.99
C GLY A 80 -37.54 -11.55 2.59
N GLU A 81 -38.74 -11.00 2.33
CA GLU A 81 -39.20 -10.87 0.94
C GLU A 81 -38.31 -9.85 0.22
N ARG A 82 -37.35 -10.36 -0.55
CA ARG A 82 -36.47 -9.55 -1.40
C ARG A 82 -37.33 -8.82 -2.41
N GLU A 83 -37.27 -7.49 -2.37
CA GLU A 83 -37.98 -6.65 -3.30
C GLU A 83 -37.61 -7.03 -4.73
N PHE A 84 -38.63 -7.29 -5.55
CA PHE A 84 -38.46 -7.70 -6.93
C PHE A 84 -38.78 -6.53 -7.86
N PHE A 85 -37.75 -6.03 -8.55
CA PHE A 85 -37.85 -4.85 -9.42
C PHE A 85 -38.37 -5.16 -10.83
N GLY A 86 -38.73 -6.41 -11.11
CA GLY A 86 -39.12 -6.89 -12.44
C GLY A 86 -37.93 -7.35 -13.29
N MET A 87 -38.24 -8.10 -14.35
CA MET A 87 -37.24 -8.49 -15.35
C MET A 87 -37.14 -7.42 -16.46
N LEU A 88 -35.97 -7.37 -17.09
CA LEU A 88 -35.81 -6.74 -18.40
C LEU A 88 -36.44 -7.64 -19.46
N ALA A 89 -37.02 -7.05 -20.50
CA ALA A 89 -37.45 -7.82 -21.66
C ALA A 89 -36.23 -8.38 -22.41
N ASP A 90 -36.42 -9.44 -23.22
CA ASP A 90 -35.33 -10.15 -23.89
C ASP A 90 -34.50 -9.23 -24.80
N ASP A 91 -35.16 -8.30 -25.48
CA ASP A 91 -34.55 -7.29 -26.35
C ASP A 91 -33.75 -6.25 -25.55
N GLU A 92 -34.29 -5.79 -24.42
CA GLU A 92 -33.60 -4.90 -23.49
C GLU A 92 -32.35 -5.57 -22.90
N GLN A 93 -32.49 -6.82 -22.46
CA GLN A 93 -31.40 -7.59 -21.89
C GLN A 93 -30.30 -7.81 -22.94
N GLU A 94 -30.65 -8.13 -24.18
CA GLU A 94 -29.68 -8.27 -25.26
C GLU A 94 -28.99 -6.94 -25.59
N TYR A 95 -29.74 -5.84 -25.62
CA TYR A 95 -29.19 -4.50 -25.84
C TYR A 95 -28.14 -4.14 -24.78
N PHE A 96 -28.47 -4.28 -23.50
CA PHE A 96 -27.54 -3.95 -22.41
C PHE A 96 -26.35 -4.91 -22.36
N ARG A 97 -26.55 -6.20 -22.65
CA ARG A 97 -25.45 -7.16 -22.77
C ARG A 97 -24.47 -6.78 -23.88
N ARG A 98 -24.97 -6.40 -25.06
CA ARG A 98 -24.14 -5.91 -26.18
C ARG A 98 -23.43 -4.61 -25.81
N ALA A 99 -24.10 -3.71 -25.09
CA ALA A 99 -23.48 -2.46 -24.64
C ALA A 99 -22.32 -2.71 -23.66
N ASP A 100 -22.45 -3.70 -22.78
CA ASP A 100 -21.40 -4.11 -21.86
C ASP A 100 -20.14 -4.60 -22.58
N GLU A 101 -20.33 -5.50 -23.57
CA GLU A 101 -19.26 -6.05 -24.40
C GLU A 101 -18.52 -4.95 -25.18
N MET A 102 -19.25 -3.98 -25.73
CA MET A 102 -18.65 -2.85 -26.46
C MET A 102 -17.80 -1.95 -25.55
N LEU A 103 -18.27 -1.68 -24.32
CA LEU A 103 -17.51 -0.88 -23.34
C LEU A 103 -16.29 -1.63 -22.80
N GLU A 104 -16.36 -2.95 -22.66
CA GLU A 104 -15.23 -3.79 -22.25
C GLU A 104 -14.14 -3.84 -23.32
N LEU A 105 -14.52 -4.00 -24.59
CA LEU A 105 -13.58 -4.02 -25.71
C LEU A 105 -12.97 -2.63 -25.99
N ASN A 106 -13.72 -1.56 -25.74
CA ASN A 106 -13.32 -0.17 -25.95
C ASN A 106 -12.73 0.10 -27.35
N GLN A 107 -13.35 -0.48 -28.38
CA GLN A 107 -12.93 -0.34 -29.79
C GLN A 107 -13.73 0.75 -30.52
N PHE A 108 -13.87 1.91 -29.90
CA PHE A 108 -14.56 3.05 -30.52
C PHE A 108 -13.62 3.76 -31.51
N PRO A 109 -14.12 4.24 -32.67
CA PRO A 109 -13.29 4.96 -33.64
C PRO A 109 -12.69 6.23 -33.05
N THR A 110 -13.47 6.95 -32.23
CA THR A 110 -13.05 8.17 -31.53
C THR A 110 -13.58 8.20 -30.08
N PRO A 111 -12.95 8.98 -29.18
CA PRO A 111 -13.50 9.25 -27.85
C PRO A 111 -14.90 9.88 -27.89
N GLU A 112 -15.17 10.74 -28.87
CA GLU A 112 -16.45 11.42 -29.05
C GLU A 112 -17.57 10.42 -29.41
N ASP A 113 -17.29 9.44 -30.27
CA ASP A 113 -18.23 8.36 -30.60
C ASP A 113 -18.60 7.53 -29.36
N ARG A 114 -17.62 7.29 -28.48
CA ARG A 114 -17.85 6.61 -27.20
C ARG A 114 -18.77 7.41 -26.30
N ASP A 115 -18.59 8.73 -26.23
CA ASP A 115 -19.42 9.59 -25.38
C ASP A 115 -20.87 9.66 -25.90
N ILE A 116 -21.07 9.74 -27.21
CA ILE A 116 -22.41 9.65 -27.84
C ILE A 116 -23.05 8.29 -27.55
N PHE A 117 -22.28 7.20 -27.67
CA PHE A 117 -22.75 5.86 -27.34
C PHE A 117 -23.20 5.77 -25.87
N LEU A 118 -22.38 6.27 -24.94
CA LEU A 118 -22.71 6.30 -23.51
C LEU A 118 -23.99 7.07 -23.25
N GLN A 119 -24.16 8.26 -23.83
CA GLN A 119 -25.39 9.06 -23.68
C GLN A 119 -26.64 8.29 -24.11
N ASN A 120 -26.57 7.54 -25.21
CA ASN A 120 -27.67 6.69 -25.67
C ASN A 120 -27.96 5.55 -24.68
N VAL A 121 -26.93 4.92 -24.11
CA VAL A 121 -27.09 3.87 -23.10
C VAL A 121 -27.70 4.41 -21.81
N TYR A 122 -27.27 5.58 -21.31
CA TYR A 122 -27.89 6.21 -20.14
C TYR A 122 -29.35 6.58 -20.38
N ARG A 123 -29.69 7.07 -21.58
CA ARG A 123 -31.08 7.38 -21.93
C ARG A 123 -31.95 6.13 -21.92
N GLU A 124 -31.45 5.02 -22.45
CA GLU A 124 -32.17 3.74 -22.47
C GLU A 124 -32.29 3.10 -21.08
N ALA A 125 -31.32 3.33 -20.20
CA ALA A 125 -31.33 2.84 -18.83
C ALA A 125 -32.34 3.57 -17.92
N LYS A 126 -32.82 4.75 -18.33
CA LYS A 126 -33.71 5.60 -17.52
C LYS A 126 -35.03 4.87 -17.18
N GLY A 127 -35.34 4.76 -15.90
CA GLY A 127 -36.50 4.01 -15.37
C GLY A 127 -36.32 2.48 -15.33
N LYS A 128 -35.14 1.98 -15.71
CA LYS A 128 -34.78 0.54 -15.72
C LYS A 128 -33.58 0.25 -14.80
N GLU A 129 -33.11 1.25 -14.06
CA GLU A 129 -31.85 1.22 -13.30
C GLU A 129 -31.84 0.10 -12.27
N LEU A 130 -32.93 -0.04 -11.50
CA LEU A 130 -33.08 -1.10 -10.48
C LEU A 130 -33.06 -2.50 -11.10
N LYS A 131 -33.69 -2.69 -12.27
CA LYS A 131 -33.68 -3.95 -13.02
C LYS A 131 -32.29 -4.29 -13.54
N ILE A 132 -31.60 -3.30 -14.10
CA ILE A 132 -30.23 -3.47 -14.61
C ILE A 132 -29.28 -3.82 -13.46
N ALA A 133 -29.35 -3.10 -12.34
CA ALA A 133 -28.49 -3.32 -11.17
C ALA A 133 -28.73 -4.69 -10.49
N SER A 134 -29.97 -5.18 -10.49
CA SER A 134 -30.34 -6.48 -9.92
C SER A 134 -30.24 -7.66 -10.90
N SER A 135 -29.89 -7.42 -12.17
CA SER A 135 -29.73 -8.48 -13.18
C SER A 135 -28.35 -9.10 -13.19
N GLN A 136 -28.26 -10.44 -13.22
CA GLN A 136 -26.99 -11.19 -13.33
C GLN A 136 -26.18 -10.80 -14.57
N SER A 137 -26.87 -10.50 -15.66
CA SER A 137 -26.26 -10.21 -16.96
C SER A 137 -25.87 -8.75 -17.12
N CYS A 138 -26.60 -7.84 -16.48
CA CYS A 138 -26.49 -6.41 -16.72
C CYS A 138 -25.91 -5.61 -15.53
N SER A 139 -25.74 -6.21 -14.34
CA SER A 139 -25.17 -5.50 -13.19
C SER A 139 -23.72 -5.05 -13.45
N ARG A 140 -22.97 -5.81 -14.24
CA ARG A 140 -21.62 -5.44 -14.68
C ARG A 140 -21.63 -4.17 -15.53
N LEU A 141 -22.60 -4.05 -16.44
CA LEU A 141 -22.82 -2.83 -17.20
C LEU A 141 -23.10 -1.67 -16.26
N MET A 142 -23.99 -1.83 -15.28
CA MET A 142 -24.29 -0.77 -14.31
C MET A 142 -23.03 -0.32 -13.56
N GLU A 143 -22.19 -1.24 -13.09
CA GLU A 143 -20.89 -0.88 -12.48
C GLU A 143 -19.99 -0.11 -13.45
N ARG A 144 -19.92 -0.50 -14.73
CA ARG A 144 -19.15 0.23 -15.76
C ARG A 144 -19.71 1.63 -16.03
N LEU A 145 -21.03 1.76 -16.12
CA LEU A 145 -21.72 3.05 -16.27
C LEU A 145 -21.45 3.95 -15.06
N ILE A 146 -21.50 3.43 -13.84
CA ILE A 146 -21.16 4.21 -12.64
C ILE A 146 -19.71 4.73 -12.68
N GLN A 147 -18.77 3.93 -13.20
CA GLN A 147 -17.37 4.33 -13.31
C GLN A 147 -17.13 5.48 -14.30
N LEU A 148 -18.01 5.62 -15.29
CA LEU A 148 -17.94 6.65 -16.33
C LEU A 148 -18.92 7.81 -16.09
N ALA A 149 -19.79 7.69 -15.10
CA ALA A 149 -20.85 8.66 -14.85
C ALA A 149 -20.29 10.03 -14.45
N SER A 150 -20.89 11.07 -15.02
CA SER A 150 -20.76 12.45 -14.57
C SER A 150 -21.39 12.65 -13.18
N THR A 151 -21.13 13.79 -12.55
CA THR A 151 -21.73 14.14 -11.24
C THR A 151 -23.26 14.08 -11.28
N SER A 152 -23.91 14.67 -12.29
CA SER A 152 -25.37 14.67 -12.40
C SER A 152 -25.93 13.25 -12.60
N GLN A 153 -25.27 12.42 -13.43
CA GLN A 153 -25.68 11.02 -13.60
C GLN A 153 -25.54 10.19 -12.32
N LYS A 154 -24.51 10.45 -11.49
CA LYS A 154 -24.39 9.80 -10.18
C LYS A 154 -25.54 10.19 -9.27
N LYS A 155 -25.90 11.47 -9.22
CA LYS A 155 -27.04 11.96 -8.41
C LYS A 155 -28.36 11.35 -8.85
N GLN A 156 -28.61 11.29 -10.16
CA GLN A 156 -29.78 10.60 -10.73
C GLN A 156 -29.83 9.12 -10.34
N LEU A 157 -28.67 8.44 -10.31
CA LEU A 157 -28.61 7.03 -9.86
C LEU A 157 -28.90 6.88 -8.35
N PHE A 158 -28.45 7.82 -7.51
CA PHE A 158 -28.84 7.83 -6.09
C PHE A 158 -30.35 8.02 -5.94
N GLU A 159 -30.95 8.93 -6.70
CA GLU A 159 -32.40 9.16 -6.68
C GLU A 159 -33.17 7.93 -7.18
N ALA A 160 -32.72 7.30 -8.27
CA ALA A 160 -33.33 6.08 -8.80
C ALA A 160 -33.22 4.87 -7.86
N PHE A 161 -32.18 4.83 -7.00
CA PHE A 161 -32.01 3.78 -5.99
C PHE A 161 -32.67 4.14 -4.64
N GLY A 162 -33.06 5.40 -4.45
CA GLY A 162 -33.64 5.89 -3.21
C GLY A 162 -34.94 5.15 -2.85
N GLY A 163 -35.07 4.77 -1.59
CA GLY A 163 -36.19 3.97 -1.09
C GLY A 163 -36.01 2.46 -1.27
N HIS A 164 -34.93 2.04 -1.93
CA HIS A 164 -34.63 0.63 -2.21
C HIS A 164 -33.22 0.21 -1.76
N PHE A 165 -32.39 1.11 -1.21
CA PHE A 165 -31.04 0.79 -0.76
C PHE A 165 -31.00 -0.39 0.20
N LEU A 166 -31.93 -0.53 1.16
CA LEU A 166 -31.95 -1.65 2.09
C LEU A 166 -32.02 -3.00 1.37
N SER A 167 -32.83 -3.10 0.31
CA SER A 167 -32.93 -4.28 -0.55
C SER A 167 -31.68 -4.44 -1.41
N LEU A 168 -31.22 -3.37 -2.05
CA LEU A 168 -30.09 -3.39 -2.98
C LEU A 168 -28.77 -3.78 -2.31
N VAL A 169 -28.49 -3.29 -1.09
CA VAL A 169 -27.24 -3.61 -0.37
C VAL A 169 -27.16 -5.08 0.04
N GLN A 170 -28.31 -5.75 0.21
CA GLN A 170 -28.41 -7.19 0.51
C GLN A 170 -28.49 -8.05 -0.76
N HIS A 171 -28.53 -7.44 -1.94
CA HIS A 171 -28.70 -8.17 -3.18
C HIS A 171 -27.36 -8.68 -3.75
N ARG A 172 -27.35 -9.90 -4.31
CA ARG A 172 -26.12 -10.56 -4.80
C ARG A 172 -25.37 -9.84 -5.93
N PHE A 173 -26.07 -8.96 -6.64
CA PHE A 173 -25.53 -8.17 -7.76
C PHE A 173 -25.57 -6.67 -7.48
N ALA A 174 -26.76 -6.13 -7.19
CA ALA A 174 -26.94 -4.71 -6.89
C ALA A 174 -26.09 -4.19 -5.71
N SER A 175 -25.71 -5.02 -4.73
CA SER A 175 -24.77 -4.59 -3.67
C SER A 175 -23.45 -4.07 -4.23
N HIS A 176 -22.94 -4.70 -5.30
CA HIS A 176 -21.74 -4.23 -6.00
C HIS A 176 -21.97 -2.92 -6.76
N CYS A 177 -23.17 -2.72 -7.30
CA CYS A 177 -23.55 -1.44 -7.90
C CYS A 177 -23.59 -0.33 -6.83
N CYS A 178 -24.15 -0.60 -5.64
CA CYS A 178 -24.10 0.32 -4.50
C CYS A 178 -22.66 0.63 -4.08
N GLU A 179 -21.81 -0.39 -3.91
CA GLU A 179 -20.38 -0.19 -3.60
C GLU A 179 -19.71 0.73 -4.65
N ALA A 180 -19.95 0.47 -5.94
CA ALA A 180 -19.38 1.27 -7.02
C ALA A 180 -19.90 2.72 -6.97
N LEU A 181 -21.21 2.91 -6.76
CA LEU A 181 -21.84 4.22 -6.70
C LEU A 181 -21.28 5.04 -5.54
N PHE A 182 -21.17 4.43 -4.36
CA PHE A 182 -20.64 5.10 -3.18
C PHE A 182 -19.16 5.47 -3.34
N LEU A 183 -18.32 4.54 -3.81
CA LEU A 183 -16.89 4.82 -4.03
C LEU A 183 -16.67 5.91 -5.08
N ARG A 184 -17.41 5.87 -6.20
CA ARG A 184 -17.27 6.84 -7.31
C ARG A 184 -17.88 8.20 -7.03
N SER A 185 -18.75 8.29 -6.02
CA SER A 185 -19.38 9.55 -5.61
C SER A 185 -18.69 10.19 -4.40
N ALA A 186 -17.80 9.45 -3.74
CA ALA A 186 -17.05 9.91 -2.57
C ALA A 186 -16.22 11.20 -2.83
N GLY A 187 -15.65 11.34 -4.03
CA GLY A 187 -14.87 12.52 -4.44
C GLY A 187 -15.73 13.73 -4.76
N VAL A 188 -16.98 13.50 -5.21
CA VAL A 188 -17.95 14.57 -5.50
C VAL A 188 -18.30 15.33 -4.23
N VAL A 189 -18.49 14.62 -3.10
CA VAL A 189 -18.75 15.26 -1.80
C VAL A 189 -17.61 16.20 -1.42
N THR A 190 -16.36 15.78 -1.61
CA THR A 190 -15.19 16.60 -1.32
C THR A 190 -15.12 17.83 -2.23
N GLN A 191 -15.48 17.67 -3.50
CA GLN A 191 -15.55 18.78 -4.45
C GLN A 191 -16.64 19.79 -4.08
N GLU A 192 -17.87 19.32 -3.85
CA GLU A 192 -19.00 20.16 -3.45
C GLU A 192 -18.70 20.92 -2.14
N LEU A 193 -18.03 20.29 -1.19
CA LEU A 193 -17.58 20.93 0.05
C LEU A 193 -16.55 22.05 -0.22
N ALA A 194 -15.61 21.83 -1.13
CA ALA A 194 -14.58 22.81 -1.49
C ALA A 194 -15.17 23.99 -2.27
N ASP A 195 -16.11 23.72 -3.16
CA ASP A 195 -16.79 24.71 -4.01
C ASP A 195 -17.87 25.49 -3.23
N GLY A 196 -18.18 25.09 -2.00
CA GLY A 196 -19.23 25.70 -1.17
C GLY A 196 -20.62 25.48 -1.75
N PHE A 197 -20.86 24.32 -2.37
CA PHE A 197 -22.10 24.00 -3.04
C PHE A 197 -23.28 23.96 -2.06
N THR A 198 -24.32 24.75 -2.32
CA THR A 198 -25.52 24.83 -1.45
C THR A 198 -26.80 24.32 -2.13
N GLY A 199 -26.71 23.43 -3.13
CA GLY A 199 -27.91 22.81 -3.74
C GLY A 199 -28.60 23.63 -4.84
N PHE A 200 -27.95 24.65 -5.38
CA PHE A 200 -28.50 25.46 -6.49
C PHE A 200 -27.46 25.64 -7.60
N VAL A 201 -27.54 24.82 -8.67
CA VAL A 201 -26.81 25.10 -9.92
C VAL A 201 -27.82 25.59 -10.95
N MET A 202 -27.63 26.84 -11.40
CA MET A 202 -28.23 27.33 -12.63
C MET A 202 -27.27 26.97 -13.77
N ASP A 203 -27.64 25.99 -14.60
CA ASP A 203 -26.83 25.69 -15.80
C ASP A 203 -26.93 26.88 -16.76
N THR A 204 -25.80 27.54 -17.02
CA THR A 204 -25.72 28.69 -17.93
C THR A 204 -25.44 28.26 -19.38
N LYS A 205 -25.42 26.95 -19.66
CA LYS A 205 -25.21 26.40 -21.01
C LYS A 205 -26.31 25.42 -21.44
N GLY A 206 -27.49 25.98 -21.71
CA GLY A 206 -28.28 25.56 -22.88
C GLY A 206 -29.27 24.39 -22.74
N ALA A 207 -30.09 24.35 -21.68
CA ALA A 207 -31.33 23.57 -21.69
C ALA A 207 -32.47 24.30 -20.96
N ASP A 208 -33.71 24.04 -21.39
CA ASP A 208 -34.96 24.71 -21.01
C ASP A 208 -35.07 25.10 -19.51
N VAL A 209 -35.45 26.36 -19.30
CA VAL A 209 -35.57 27.01 -17.97
C VAL A 209 -36.78 26.47 -17.17
N GLU A 210 -37.70 25.72 -17.79
CA GLU A 210 -38.96 25.29 -17.17
C GLU A 210 -38.92 23.95 -16.39
N GLY A 211 -37.75 23.29 -16.29
CA GLY A 211 -37.63 21.97 -15.65
C GLY A 211 -36.63 21.86 -14.49
N GLN A 212 -36.02 22.97 -14.05
CA GLN A 212 -34.94 22.92 -13.04
C GLN A 212 -35.50 22.65 -11.64
N GLN A 213 -35.66 21.36 -11.31
CA GLN A 213 -35.80 20.95 -9.92
C GLN A 213 -34.49 21.20 -9.18
N PRO A 214 -34.53 21.63 -7.91
CA PRO A 214 -33.33 21.78 -7.10
C PRO A 214 -32.62 20.43 -6.98
N GLU A 215 -31.39 20.34 -7.49
CA GLU A 215 -30.58 19.12 -7.42
C GLU A 215 -30.02 18.98 -6.00
N ALA A 216 -30.26 17.84 -5.35
CA ALA A 216 -29.71 17.55 -4.04
C ALA A 216 -28.17 17.58 -4.05
N SER A 217 -27.56 17.99 -2.94
CA SER A 217 -26.12 17.79 -2.77
C SER A 217 -25.81 16.30 -2.65
N MET A 218 -24.60 15.91 -3.08
CA MET A 218 -24.13 14.55 -2.90
C MET A 218 -24.07 14.18 -1.41
N GLU A 219 -23.72 15.13 -0.55
CA GLU A 219 -23.80 14.98 0.91
C GLU A 219 -25.20 14.53 1.35
N HIS A 220 -26.25 15.23 0.91
CA HIS A 220 -27.63 14.91 1.27
C HIS A 220 -28.06 13.53 0.77
N LEU A 221 -27.69 13.15 -0.46
CA LEU A 221 -28.01 11.84 -1.02
C LEU A 221 -27.39 10.69 -0.21
N PHE A 222 -26.15 10.84 0.25
CA PHE A 222 -25.55 9.87 1.15
C PHE A 222 -26.29 9.78 2.48
N LEU A 223 -26.66 10.92 3.08
CA LEU A 223 -27.39 10.91 4.36
C LEU A 223 -28.76 10.26 4.22
N ALA A 224 -29.50 10.55 3.14
CA ALA A 224 -30.78 9.91 2.85
C ALA A 224 -30.65 8.38 2.69
N THR A 225 -29.58 7.90 2.05
CA THR A 225 -29.26 6.46 2.01
C THR A 225 -29.06 5.89 3.42
N LEU A 226 -28.41 6.60 4.34
CA LEU A 226 -28.17 6.13 5.70
C LEU A 226 -29.44 6.09 6.54
N ASP A 227 -30.32 7.07 6.37
CA ASP A 227 -31.63 7.10 7.03
C ASP A 227 -32.47 5.87 6.62
N GLU A 228 -32.35 5.40 5.37
CA GLU A 228 -33.03 4.18 4.91
C GLU A 228 -32.49 2.89 5.57
N LEU A 229 -31.21 2.88 5.93
CA LEU A 229 -30.57 1.72 6.57
C LEU A 229 -30.72 1.71 8.10
N GLU A 230 -31.23 2.80 8.67
CA GLU A 230 -31.44 2.95 10.11
C GLU A 230 -32.38 1.86 10.65
N GLY A 231 -32.11 1.40 11.88
CA GLY A 231 -32.83 0.29 12.51
C GLY A 231 -32.50 -1.11 11.96
N SER A 232 -31.84 -1.21 10.80
CA SER A 232 -31.41 -2.49 10.21
C SER A 232 -29.93 -2.84 10.42
N LEU A 233 -29.13 -1.89 10.90
CA LEU A 233 -27.67 -2.02 10.99
C LEU A 233 -27.21 -3.28 11.76
N GLY A 234 -27.90 -3.65 12.85
CA GLY A 234 -27.51 -4.77 13.72
C GLY A 234 -27.41 -6.13 13.01
N TYR A 235 -28.24 -6.40 11.99
CA TYR A 235 -28.14 -7.64 11.20
C TYR A 235 -27.36 -7.47 9.89
N LEU A 236 -27.33 -6.26 9.33
CA LEU A 236 -26.60 -6.00 8.07
C LEU A 236 -25.08 -6.21 8.21
N ILE A 237 -24.51 -6.06 9.42
CA ILE A 237 -23.09 -6.29 9.65
C ILE A 237 -22.66 -7.77 9.48
N THR A 238 -23.60 -8.72 9.60
CA THR A 238 -23.37 -10.16 9.39
C THR A 238 -23.95 -10.66 8.07
N ASP A 239 -24.73 -9.86 7.36
CA ASP A 239 -25.22 -10.20 6.01
C ASP A 239 -24.05 -10.31 5.02
N ARG A 240 -24.11 -11.36 4.19
CA ARG A 240 -23.02 -11.74 3.28
C ARG A 240 -22.73 -10.71 2.19
N PHE A 241 -23.69 -9.85 1.87
CA PHE A 241 -23.54 -8.79 0.86
C PHE A 241 -23.48 -7.42 1.51
N ALA A 242 -24.46 -7.09 2.37
CA ALA A 242 -24.59 -5.74 2.94
C ALA A 242 -23.42 -5.34 3.82
N SER A 243 -22.78 -6.29 4.51
CA SER A 243 -21.57 -6.01 5.30
C SER A 243 -20.44 -5.40 4.45
N HIS A 244 -20.32 -5.76 3.17
CA HIS A 244 -19.36 -5.12 2.26
C HIS A 244 -19.72 -3.66 1.99
N THR A 245 -20.99 -3.42 1.68
CA THR A 245 -21.51 -2.09 1.38
C THR A 245 -21.44 -1.15 2.59
N LEU A 246 -21.73 -1.64 3.80
CA LEU A 246 -21.57 -0.88 5.04
C LEU A 246 -20.12 -0.48 5.30
N ARG A 247 -19.16 -1.39 5.04
CA ARG A 247 -17.73 -1.05 5.14
C ARG A 247 -17.33 0.03 4.14
N VAL A 248 -17.89 0.01 2.92
CA VAL A 248 -17.70 1.09 1.93
C VAL A 248 -18.26 2.41 2.46
N LEU A 249 -19.50 2.42 2.97
CA LEU A 249 -20.12 3.63 3.53
C LEU A 249 -19.27 4.22 4.66
N LEU A 250 -18.86 3.41 5.64
CA LEU A 250 -18.00 3.87 6.74
C LEU A 250 -16.66 4.48 6.26
N LEU A 251 -16.03 3.91 5.24
CA LEU A 251 -14.82 4.47 4.64
C LEU A 251 -15.09 5.75 3.84
N VAL A 252 -16.22 5.82 3.15
CA VAL A 252 -16.63 7.03 2.42
C VAL A 252 -16.87 8.18 3.39
N LEU A 253 -17.66 7.94 4.44
CA LEU A 253 -18.05 8.91 5.47
C LEU A 253 -16.87 9.39 6.31
N SER A 254 -15.94 8.50 6.66
CA SER A 254 -14.74 8.87 7.44
C SER A 254 -13.67 9.63 6.64
N GLY A 255 -13.82 9.74 5.32
CA GLY A 255 -12.82 10.39 4.44
C GLY A 255 -11.50 9.61 4.33
N MET A 256 -11.47 8.34 4.75
CA MET A 256 -10.27 7.51 4.70
C MET A 256 -9.89 7.14 3.26
N PRO A 257 -8.60 6.84 2.99
CA PRO A 257 -8.17 6.42 1.66
C PRO A 257 -8.86 5.13 1.18
N LEU A 258 -9.52 5.21 0.04
CA LEU A 258 -10.32 4.11 -0.52
C LEU A 258 -9.45 3.02 -1.20
N GLU A 259 -8.17 3.30 -1.43
CA GLU A 259 -7.25 2.41 -2.16
C GLU A 259 -6.13 1.78 -1.32
N GLU A 260 -6.03 2.15 -0.03
CA GLU A 260 -4.98 1.64 0.86
C GLU A 260 -5.06 0.12 1.00
N GLN A 261 -3.91 -0.57 1.11
CA GLN A 261 -3.89 -2.03 1.14
C GLN A 261 -4.70 -2.62 2.31
N SER A 262 -4.71 -1.94 3.47
CA SER A 262 -5.55 -2.27 4.63
C SER A 262 -7.04 -2.15 4.32
N SER A 263 -7.46 -1.04 3.72
CA SER A 263 -8.86 -0.84 3.32
C SER A 263 -9.28 -1.80 2.21
N ARG A 264 -8.42 -2.13 1.25
CA ARG A 264 -8.73 -3.12 0.19
C ARG A 264 -8.99 -4.52 0.73
N THR A 265 -8.19 -5.00 1.70
CA THR A 265 -8.42 -6.31 2.33
C THR A 265 -9.70 -6.36 3.16
N LEU A 266 -10.11 -5.21 3.72
CA LEU A 266 -11.38 -5.08 4.43
C LEU A 266 -12.56 -4.88 3.49
N LEU A 267 -12.40 -4.31 2.31
CA LEU A 267 -13.50 -3.98 1.41
C LEU A 267 -13.92 -5.15 0.50
N LYS A 268 -12.96 -5.90 -0.06
CA LYS A 268 -13.24 -6.86 -1.14
C LYS A 268 -12.73 -8.25 -0.81
N SER A 269 -13.55 -9.26 -1.10
CA SER A 269 -13.06 -10.64 -1.18
C SER A 269 -11.95 -10.74 -2.24
N LYS A 270 -10.92 -11.55 -1.99
CA LYS A 270 -9.82 -11.80 -2.95
C LYS A 270 -10.31 -12.40 -4.27
N ARG A 271 -11.52 -13.00 -4.28
CA ARG A 271 -12.18 -13.57 -5.48
C ARG A 271 -13.01 -12.56 -6.26
N LYS A 272 -13.16 -11.32 -5.79
CA LYS A 272 -13.97 -10.30 -6.48
C LYS A 272 -13.32 -9.94 -7.81
N GLU A 273 -14.10 -10.13 -8.88
CA GLU A 273 -13.75 -9.66 -10.23
C GLU A 273 -13.57 -8.12 -10.20
N LYS A 274 -12.46 -7.64 -10.75
CA LYS A 274 -12.21 -6.20 -10.83
C LYS A 274 -12.75 -5.68 -12.16
N ILE A 275 -13.95 -5.12 -12.13
CA ILE A 275 -14.53 -4.45 -13.30
C ILE A 275 -13.75 -3.15 -13.55
N THR A 276 -13.12 -3.04 -14.71
CA THR A 276 -12.37 -1.85 -15.13
C THR A 276 -12.85 -1.39 -16.51
N VAL A 277 -12.81 -0.08 -16.74
CA VAL A 277 -13.11 0.53 -18.03
C VAL A 277 -12.06 1.58 -18.34
N VAL A 278 -11.70 1.72 -19.62
CA VAL A 278 -10.73 2.73 -20.08
C VAL A 278 -11.26 4.13 -19.75
N GLY A 279 -10.43 4.96 -19.10
CA GLY A 279 -10.80 6.29 -18.59
C GLY A 279 -11.22 6.30 -17.11
N SER A 280 -11.51 5.15 -16.50
CA SER A 280 -11.98 5.12 -15.11
C SER A 280 -10.91 5.50 -14.07
N SER A 281 -9.62 5.35 -14.38
CA SER A 281 -8.53 5.71 -13.46
C SER A 281 -8.31 7.22 -13.33
N GLU A 282 -8.60 7.96 -14.40
CA GLU A 282 -8.56 9.43 -14.42
C GLU A 282 -9.76 10.00 -13.67
N ALA A 283 -10.95 9.43 -13.91
CA ALA A 283 -12.17 9.78 -13.20
C ALA A 283 -12.09 9.55 -11.67
N ASP A 284 -11.22 8.62 -11.23
CA ASP A 284 -11.04 8.29 -9.81
C ASP A 284 -9.84 9.02 -9.16
N ALA A 285 -9.16 9.92 -9.88
CA ALA A 285 -7.99 10.62 -9.36
C ALA A 285 -8.29 11.41 -8.07
N GLN A 286 -9.50 11.94 -7.95
CA GLN A 286 -9.96 12.71 -6.79
C GLN A 286 -10.15 11.86 -5.53
N ASN A 287 -10.28 10.55 -5.67
CA ASN A 287 -10.45 9.61 -4.56
C ASN A 287 -9.12 9.07 -4.01
N ARG A 288 -7.98 9.54 -4.54
CA ARG A 288 -6.66 9.08 -4.12
C ARG A 288 -6.24 9.77 -2.82
N GLY A 289 -6.08 8.96 -1.77
CA GLY A 289 -5.62 9.43 -0.46
C GLY A 289 -6.75 9.87 0.46
N LYS A 290 -6.40 10.60 1.52
CA LYS A 290 -7.35 11.07 2.53
C LYS A 290 -8.17 12.23 1.98
N ARG A 291 -9.50 12.14 2.10
CA ARG A 291 -10.46 13.12 1.61
C ARG A 291 -10.96 14.04 2.73
N ALA A 292 -11.25 15.29 2.39
CA ALA A 292 -12.01 16.17 3.27
C ALA A 292 -13.50 15.84 3.14
N VAL A 293 -14.19 15.72 4.28
CA VAL A 293 -15.60 15.34 4.35
C VAL A 293 -16.36 16.33 5.25
N PRO A 294 -17.66 16.57 5.00
CA PRO A 294 -18.50 17.41 5.85
C PRO A 294 -18.60 16.88 7.29
N ALA A 295 -18.93 17.76 8.24
CA ALA A 295 -19.10 17.36 9.64
C ALA A 295 -20.27 16.36 9.82
N SER A 296 -21.32 16.48 9.01
CA SER A 296 -22.45 15.54 8.95
C SER A 296 -22.01 14.11 8.67
N PHE A 297 -21.03 13.91 7.80
CA PHE A 297 -20.49 12.58 7.48
C PHE A 297 -19.78 11.95 8.68
N ILE A 298 -19.01 12.73 9.43
CA ILE A 298 -18.36 12.24 10.65
C ILE A 298 -19.40 11.89 11.73
N MET A 299 -20.42 12.73 11.90
CA MET A 299 -21.53 12.44 12.81
C MET A 299 -22.28 11.17 12.42
N ALA A 300 -22.59 11.02 11.13
CA ALA A 300 -23.27 9.85 10.60
C ALA A 300 -22.43 8.56 10.74
N ALA A 301 -21.12 8.64 10.49
CA ALA A 301 -20.20 7.52 10.72
C ALA A 301 -20.21 7.09 12.20
N ASN A 302 -20.13 8.05 13.13
CA ASN A 302 -20.18 7.76 14.57
C ASN A 302 -21.51 7.12 14.98
N LYS A 303 -22.64 7.63 14.46
CA LYS A 303 -23.97 7.04 14.68
C LYS A 303 -24.04 5.60 14.20
N ILE A 304 -23.66 5.32 12.96
CA ILE A 304 -23.64 3.96 12.40
C ILE A 304 -22.77 3.02 13.24
N MET A 305 -21.58 3.47 13.64
CA MET A 305 -20.67 2.67 14.45
C MET A 305 -21.30 2.30 15.81
N GLN A 306 -21.97 3.25 16.45
CA GLN A 306 -22.68 3.04 17.71
C GLN A 306 -23.87 2.09 17.54
N ASP A 307 -24.77 2.40 16.61
CA ASP A 307 -26.00 1.64 16.34
C ASP A 307 -25.68 0.19 15.91
N SER A 308 -24.58 -0.03 15.17
CA SER A 308 -24.16 -1.36 14.70
C SER A 308 -23.76 -2.31 15.83
N VAL A 309 -23.34 -1.79 16.99
CA VAL A 309 -22.92 -2.60 18.15
C VAL A 309 -23.79 -2.38 19.37
N GLU A 310 -24.86 -1.60 19.22
CA GLU A 310 -25.84 -1.35 20.27
C GLU A 310 -26.56 -2.65 20.66
N GLY A 311 -26.87 -2.82 21.94
CA GLY A 311 -27.52 -4.03 22.45
C GLY A 311 -26.64 -5.31 22.48
N MET A 312 -25.42 -5.28 21.92
CA MET A 312 -24.52 -6.44 21.99
C MET A 312 -23.86 -6.56 23.36
N ASP A 313 -24.05 -7.71 23.99
CA ASP A 313 -23.33 -8.10 25.21
C ASP A 313 -21.90 -8.57 24.88
N ALA A 314 -21.11 -8.85 25.92
CA ALA A 314 -19.74 -9.33 25.75
C ALA A 314 -19.66 -10.63 24.94
N THR A 315 -20.67 -11.50 25.09
CA THR A 315 -20.76 -12.79 24.40
C THR A 315 -20.98 -12.60 22.90
N ALA A 316 -21.95 -11.76 22.52
CA ALA A 316 -22.25 -11.45 21.13
C ALA A 316 -21.04 -10.85 20.41
N ILE A 317 -20.32 -9.94 21.07
CA ILE A 317 -19.10 -9.34 20.51
C ILE A 317 -18.00 -10.38 20.33
N GLN A 318 -17.83 -11.32 21.26
CA GLN A 318 -16.87 -12.42 21.11
C GLN A 318 -17.20 -13.34 19.94
N VAL A 319 -18.48 -13.69 19.76
CA VAL A 319 -18.94 -14.49 18.62
C VAL A 319 -18.69 -13.74 17.32
N LEU A 320 -19.06 -12.46 17.27
CA LEU A 320 -18.90 -11.62 16.10
C LEU A 320 -17.42 -11.40 15.74
N ALA A 321 -16.54 -11.30 16.74
CA ALA A 321 -15.09 -11.21 16.57
C ALA A 321 -14.49 -12.47 15.92
N LYS A 322 -15.17 -13.62 15.97
CA LYS A 322 -14.76 -14.85 15.28
C LYS A 322 -15.55 -15.11 14.00
N HIS A 323 -16.58 -14.30 13.72
CA HIS A 323 -17.43 -14.47 12.54
C HIS A 323 -16.71 -13.99 11.26
N PRO A 324 -16.67 -14.77 10.17
CA PRO A 324 -15.94 -14.42 8.96
C PRO A 324 -16.44 -13.14 8.26
N ILE A 325 -17.74 -12.83 8.38
CA ILE A 325 -18.34 -11.62 7.80
C ILE A 325 -18.33 -10.46 8.81
N GLY A 326 -18.48 -10.77 10.10
CA GLY A 326 -18.60 -9.78 11.16
C GLY A 326 -17.26 -9.23 11.64
N ASN A 327 -16.22 -10.05 11.68
CA ASN A 327 -14.90 -9.62 12.12
C ASN A 327 -14.32 -8.48 11.26
N PRO A 328 -14.40 -8.48 9.91
CA PRO A 328 -13.93 -7.35 9.10
C PRO A 328 -14.62 -6.01 9.39
N ILE A 329 -15.93 -5.99 9.64
CA ILE A 329 -16.61 -4.73 9.96
C ILE A 329 -16.26 -4.27 11.39
N LEU A 330 -16.11 -5.19 12.35
CA LEU A 330 -15.61 -4.88 13.69
C LEU A 330 -14.20 -4.29 13.66
N GLN A 331 -13.31 -4.82 12.81
CA GLN A 331 -11.98 -4.23 12.59
C GLN A 331 -12.09 -2.78 12.11
N LEU A 332 -12.94 -2.52 11.11
CA LEU A 332 -13.12 -1.17 10.58
C LEU A 332 -13.73 -0.22 11.62
N ILE A 333 -14.78 -0.64 12.32
CA ILE A 333 -15.41 0.16 13.39
C ILE A 333 -14.36 0.48 14.47
N LEU A 334 -13.58 -0.51 14.92
CA LEU A 334 -12.54 -0.30 15.92
C LEU A 334 -11.44 0.65 15.42
N GLU A 335 -11.00 0.51 14.16
CA GLU A 335 -10.03 1.42 13.56
C GLU A 335 -10.55 2.87 13.53
N LEU A 336 -11.80 3.06 13.07
CA LEU A 336 -12.42 4.37 12.96
C LEU A 336 -12.66 5.00 14.34
N ASP A 337 -13.21 4.26 15.30
CA ASP A 337 -13.40 4.69 16.68
C ASP A 337 -12.07 5.16 17.30
N LEU A 338 -11.00 4.38 17.10
CA LEU A 338 -9.66 4.71 17.61
C LEU A 338 -8.96 5.85 16.87
N THR A 339 -9.34 6.17 15.63
CA THR A 339 -8.63 7.17 14.80
C THR A 339 -9.36 8.51 14.71
N LEU A 340 -10.69 8.50 14.64
CA LEU A 340 -11.53 9.69 14.58
C LEU A 340 -11.73 10.31 15.98
N ASN A 341 -11.96 9.49 17.01
CA ASN A 341 -12.31 9.97 18.35
C ASN A 341 -11.09 10.33 19.24
N LYS A 342 -9.90 10.49 18.64
CA LYS A 342 -8.66 10.89 19.37
C LYS A 342 -8.75 12.26 20.05
N GLY A 343 -9.69 13.11 19.62
CA GLY A 343 -9.91 14.46 20.16
C GLY A 343 -10.75 14.48 21.44
N GLU A 344 -11.82 13.68 21.50
CA GLU A 344 -12.80 13.69 22.59
C GLU A 344 -12.24 13.11 23.89
N ALA A 345 -11.33 12.14 23.80
CA ALA A 345 -10.63 11.57 24.95
C ALA A 345 -9.74 12.59 25.71
N LYS A 346 -9.41 13.74 25.12
CA LYS A 346 -8.71 14.84 25.81
C LYS A 346 -9.67 15.79 26.55
N GLY A 347 -10.94 15.86 26.12
CA GLY A 347 -12.00 16.61 26.81
C GLY A 347 -12.40 15.89 28.09
N ALA A 348 -12.71 14.60 28.01
CA ALA A 348 -13.11 13.78 29.16
C ALA A 348 -12.01 13.61 30.23
N ALA A 349 -10.73 13.85 29.88
CA ALA A 349 -9.61 13.78 30.82
C ALA A 349 -9.36 15.09 31.59
N LYS A 350 -10.01 16.20 31.20
CA LYS A 350 -10.09 17.42 32.01
C LYS A 350 -11.47 17.40 32.65
N GLY A 351 -11.51 17.13 33.96
CA GLY A 351 -12.75 16.94 34.71
C GLY A 351 -13.71 18.13 34.65
N GLU A 352 -14.53 18.18 33.60
CA GLU A 352 -15.86 18.77 33.67
C GLU A 352 -16.80 17.64 34.13
N GLU A 353 -16.99 17.54 35.44
CA GLU A 353 -17.98 16.69 36.09
C GLU A 353 -19.41 17.20 35.82
N GLY A 354 -19.81 17.28 34.55
CA GLY A 354 -21.13 17.75 34.19
C GLY A 354 -21.51 17.40 32.75
N LYS A 355 -22.37 16.37 32.61
CA LYS A 355 -23.03 15.85 31.38
C LYS A 355 -22.07 15.04 30.50
N THR A 356 -22.21 13.73 30.32
CA THR A 356 -23.43 12.94 30.03
C THR A 356 -23.28 11.48 30.51
N ASP A 357 -24.15 11.01 31.40
CA ASP A 357 -24.25 9.60 31.83
C ASP A 357 -24.93 8.67 30.78
N ASP A 358 -25.28 9.19 29.60
CA ASP A 358 -26.04 8.47 28.54
C ASP A 358 -25.19 8.06 27.31
N ALA A 359 -23.85 8.22 27.35
CA ALA A 359 -23.02 7.80 26.23
C ALA A 359 -22.81 6.28 26.26
N SER A 360 -23.36 5.56 25.28
CA SER A 360 -23.13 4.13 25.12
C SER A 360 -21.62 3.82 25.02
N PRO A 361 -21.14 2.71 25.61
CA PRO A 361 -19.71 2.46 25.66
C PRO A 361 -19.16 2.22 24.26
N SER A 362 -18.05 2.90 23.96
CA SER A 362 -17.28 2.70 22.72
C SER A 362 -16.94 1.22 22.50
N LEU A 363 -16.71 0.81 21.23
CA LEU A 363 -16.36 -0.57 20.93
C LEU A 363 -15.08 -0.99 21.67
N LEU A 364 -14.10 -0.08 21.84
CA LEU A 364 -12.91 -0.36 22.65
C LEU A 364 -13.26 -0.72 24.10
N GLN A 365 -14.17 0.01 24.73
CA GLN A 365 -14.59 -0.24 26.11
C GLN A 365 -15.38 -1.55 26.24
N LYS A 366 -16.20 -1.88 25.23
CA LYS A 366 -16.90 -3.17 25.17
C LYS A 366 -15.94 -4.34 25.00
N LEU A 367 -14.90 -4.19 24.18
CA LEU A 367 -13.87 -5.22 23.94
C LEU A 367 -12.90 -5.36 25.14
N LEU A 368 -12.52 -4.25 25.77
CA LEU A 368 -11.57 -4.23 26.90
C LEU A 368 -12.16 -3.50 28.13
N PRO A 369 -13.16 -4.09 28.81
CA PRO A 369 -13.77 -3.47 29.98
C PRO A 369 -12.73 -3.17 31.07
N GLY A 370 -12.74 -1.95 31.61
CA GLY A 370 -11.85 -1.52 32.71
C GLY A 370 -10.37 -1.32 32.31
N ALA A 371 -10.02 -1.39 31.03
CA ALA A 371 -8.65 -1.17 30.57
C ALA A 371 -8.24 0.31 30.74
N PRO A 372 -6.95 0.60 31.04
CA PRO A 372 -5.81 -0.30 31.03
C PRO A 372 -5.62 -1.14 32.31
N LYS A 373 -6.33 -0.85 33.41
CA LYS A 373 -6.08 -1.49 34.71
C LYS A 373 -6.48 -2.97 34.72
N SER A 374 -7.60 -3.33 34.09
CA SER A 374 -8.05 -4.72 34.01
C SER A 374 -7.02 -5.64 33.34
N LEU A 375 -6.26 -5.12 32.37
CA LEU A 375 -5.24 -5.90 31.63
C LEU A 375 -4.06 -6.40 32.46
N SER A 376 -3.89 -5.95 33.72
CA SER A 376 -2.91 -6.56 34.63
C SER A 376 -3.44 -7.80 35.35
N ASP A 377 -4.76 -7.96 35.42
CA ASP A 377 -5.39 -9.15 35.98
C ASP A 377 -5.68 -10.16 34.87
N GLY A 378 -5.09 -11.36 34.99
CA GLY A 378 -5.24 -12.45 34.02
C GLY A 378 -6.66 -13.03 33.95
N SER A 379 -7.44 -12.92 35.03
CA SER A 379 -8.85 -13.35 35.09
C SER A 379 -9.86 -12.27 34.72
N SER A 380 -9.39 -11.08 34.35
CA SER A 380 -10.32 -10.04 33.88
C SER A 380 -10.87 -10.38 32.49
N ALA A 381 -12.12 -9.99 32.23
CA ALA A 381 -12.75 -10.18 30.92
C ALA A 381 -11.93 -9.60 29.76
N ALA A 382 -11.22 -8.47 29.98
CA ALA A 382 -10.35 -7.87 28.98
C ALA A 382 -9.13 -8.75 28.66
N SER A 383 -8.49 -9.33 29.68
CA SER A 383 -7.36 -10.25 29.49
C SER A 383 -7.81 -11.57 28.87
N GLU A 384 -8.94 -12.12 29.29
CA GLU A 384 -9.52 -13.34 28.72
C GLU A 384 -9.89 -13.17 27.25
N PHE A 385 -10.53 -12.03 26.90
CA PHE A 385 -10.83 -11.68 25.52
C PHE A 385 -9.58 -11.69 24.65
N VAL A 386 -8.54 -10.95 25.05
CA VAL A 386 -7.31 -10.85 24.28
C VAL A 386 -6.63 -12.23 24.16
N ASN A 387 -6.51 -12.98 25.25
CA ASN A 387 -5.90 -14.31 25.22
C ASN A 387 -6.69 -15.32 24.36
N GLY A 388 -8.03 -15.25 24.38
CA GLY A 388 -8.90 -16.10 23.58
C GLY A 388 -8.89 -15.78 22.08
N MET A 389 -8.58 -14.54 21.70
CA MET A 389 -8.55 -14.10 20.30
C MET A 389 -7.17 -14.19 19.66
N ILE A 390 -6.07 -14.08 20.41
CA ILE A 390 -4.70 -14.07 19.87
C ILE A 390 -4.37 -15.35 19.06
N TYR A 391 -4.92 -16.48 19.46
CA TYR A 391 -4.72 -17.78 18.78
C TYR A 391 -5.87 -18.17 17.86
N ASP A 392 -6.92 -17.34 17.76
CA ASP A 392 -8.06 -17.61 16.88
C ASP A 392 -7.74 -17.17 15.44
N GLN A 393 -8.05 -18.01 14.46
CA GLN A 393 -7.70 -17.78 13.06
C GLN A 393 -8.35 -16.49 12.49
N ILE A 394 -9.53 -16.12 12.97
CA ILE A 394 -10.26 -14.92 12.55
C ILE A 394 -10.08 -13.81 13.59
N GLY A 395 -10.27 -14.13 14.87
CA GLY A 395 -10.16 -13.20 16.00
C GLY A 395 -8.80 -12.52 16.12
N SER A 396 -7.71 -13.19 15.74
CA SER A 396 -6.36 -12.60 15.78
C SER A 396 -6.23 -11.36 14.88
N ARG A 397 -7.02 -11.23 13.81
CA ARG A 397 -7.05 -10.03 12.95
C ARG A 397 -7.63 -8.81 13.66
N LEU A 398 -8.60 -9.02 14.54
CA LEU A 398 -9.11 -7.95 15.40
C LEU A 398 -8.05 -7.52 16.42
N ILE A 399 -7.27 -8.45 16.94
CA ILE A 399 -6.13 -8.13 17.82
C ILE A 399 -5.03 -7.38 17.07
N GLU A 400 -4.74 -7.72 15.82
CA GLU A 400 -3.83 -6.93 14.98
C GLU A 400 -4.29 -5.47 14.87
N THR A 401 -5.58 -5.25 14.61
CA THR A 401 -6.18 -3.91 14.49
C THR A 401 -6.12 -3.17 15.82
N LEU A 402 -6.56 -3.81 16.91
CA LEU A 402 -6.47 -3.28 18.26
C LEU A 402 -5.04 -2.84 18.59
N VAL A 403 -4.06 -3.72 18.41
CA VAL A 403 -2.66 -3.42 18.70
C VAL A 403 -2.13 -2.31 17.80
N THR A 404 -2.54 -2.22 16.54
CA THR A 404 -2.06 -1.19 15.61
C THR A 404 -2.53 0.20 16.03
N HIS A 405 -3.81 0.34 16.42
CA HIS A 405 -4.46 1.65 16.61
C HIS A 405 -4.64 2.05 18.08
N ALA A 406 -4.52 1.13 19.05
CA ALA A 406 -4.83 1.41 20.46
C ALA A 406 -4.03 2.60 21.04
N PRO A 407 -4.65 3.41 21.94
CA PRO A 407 -3.98 4.49 22.63
C PRO A 407 -2.74 4.01 23.39
N GLY A 408 -1.73 4.88 23.53
CA GLY A 408 -0.45 4.50 24.13
C GLY A 408 -0.55 3.90 25.54
N LYS A 409 -1.53 4.33 26.37
CA LYS A 409 -1.77 3.76 27.70
C LYS A 409 -2.27 2.31 27.63
N ILE A 410 -3.21 2.03 26.73
CA ILE A 410 -3.75 0.67 26.49
C ILE A 410 -2.66 -0.23 25.90
N PHE A 411 -1.94 0.24 24.88
CA PHE A 411 -0.86 -0.52 24.27
C PHE A 411 0.24 -0.87 25.28
N LYS A 412 0.62 0.05 26.16
CA LYS A 412 1.62 -0.23 27.21
C LYS A 412 1.14 -1.37 28.14
N ALA A 413 -0.10 -1.35 28.58
CA ALA A 413 -0.66 -2.40 29.42
C ALA A 413 -0.75 -3.75 28.69
N LEU A 414 -1.23 -3.76 27.44
CA LEU A 414 -1.22 -4.95 26.58
C LEU A 414 0.19 -5.52 26.43
N ASN A 415 1.18 -4.66 26.15
CA ASN A 415 2.55 -5.07 25.94
C ASN A 415 3.16 -5.65 27.23
N GLN A 416 3.02 -4.96 28.35
CA GLN A 416 3.65 -5.34 29.62
C GLN A 416 3.07 -6.62 30.21
N ASN A 417 1.75 -6.80 30.15
CA ASN A 417 1.09 -7.89 30.86
C ASN A 417 0.78 -9.10 29.97
N ILE A 418 0.61 -8.91 28.65
CA ILE A 418 0.16 -9.98 27.76
C ILE A 418 1.26 -10.37 26.76
N PHE A 419 1.76 -9.42 25.97
CA PHE A 419 2.62 -9.75 24.83
C PHE A 419 4.10 -9.96 25.17
N LEU A 420 4.76 -8.97 25.78
CA LEU A 420 6.21 -9.00 26.02
C LEU A 420 6.68 -10.17 26.89
N PRO A 421 5.96 -10.60 27.94
CA PRO A 421 6.41 -11.72 28.79
C PRO A 421 6.51 -13.07 28.05
N ARG A 422 5.79 -13.23 26.93
CA ARG A 422 5.69 -14.49 26.17
C ARG A 422 5.89 -14.28 24.66
N ILE A 423 6.56 -13.19 24.26
CA ILE A 423 6.67 -12.78 22.85
C ILE A 423 7.30 -13.86 21.96
N GLN A 424 8.30 -14.58 22.49
CA GLN A 424 8.94 -15.75 21.88
C GLN A 424 7.98 -16.93 21.65
N GLY A 425 6.92 -17.06 22.46
CA GLY A 425 5.83 -18.02 22.22
C GLY A 425 4.99 -17.60 21.01
N TYR A 426 4.53 -16.35 21.01
CA TYR A 426 3.63 -15.82 19.98
C TYR A 426 4.27 -15.83 18.59
N VAL A 427 5.52 -15.39 18.46
CA VAL A 427 6.19 -15.32 17.14
C VAL A 427 6.41 -16.68 16.47
N ARG A 428 6.40 -17.77 17.25
CA ARG A 428 6.59 -19.14 16.76
C ARG A 428 5.30 -19.82 16.29
N ASN A 429 4.15 -19.31 16.73
CA ASN A 429 2.84 -19.86 16.39
C ASN A 429 2.28 -19.20 15.13
N ASP A 430 1.62 -19.98 14.27
CA ASP A 430 1.04 -19.62 12.95
C ASP A 430 0.02 -18.51 12.96
N ILE A 431 -0.67 -18.32 14.07
CA ILE A 431 -1.76 -17.35 14.18
C ILE A 431 -1.28 -16.12 14.96
N SER A 432 -0.84 -16.34 16.19
CA SER A 432 -0.42 -15.27 17.10
C SER A 432 0.83 -14.50 16.67
N CYS A 433 1.59 -15.02 15.69
CA CYS A 433 2.72 -14.27 15.13
C CYS A 433 2.29 -12.96 14.43
N TYR A 434 1.07 -12.88 13.88
CA TYR A 434 0.59 -11.66 13.21
C TYR A 434 0.29 -10.54 14.21
N PRO A 435 -0.50 -10.75 15.29
CA PRO A 435 -0.56 -9.80 16.41
C PRO A 435 0.82 -9.42 16.96
N ALA A 436 1.72 -10.40 17.15
CA ALA A 436 3.07 -10.14 17.65
C ALA A 436 3.88 -9.23 16.71
N ILE A 437 3.75 -9.38 15.40
CA ILE A 437 4.37 -8.46 14.41
C ILE A 437 3.88 -7.03 14.65
N ARG A 438 2.58 -6.81 14.88
CA ARG A 438 2.03 -5.47 15.18
C ARG A 438 2.58 -4.90 16.48
N VAL A 439 2.77 -5.74 17.50
CA VAL A 439 3.43 -5.34 18.75
C VAL A 439 4.86 -4.88 18.48
N LEU A 440 5.67 -5.71 17.80
CA LEU A 440 7.06 -5.42 17.47
C LEU A 440 7.22 -4.11 16.69
N GLN A 441 6.30 -3.82 15.77
CA GLN A 441 6.27 -2.55 15.02
C GLN A 441 6.13 -1.32 15.92
N ARG A 442 5.40 -1.45 17.04
CA ARG A 442 5.13 -0.34 17.97
C ARG A 442 6.13 -0.22 19.12
N LEU A 443 6.95 -1.23 19.39
CA LEU A 443 7.87 -1.21 20.53
C LEU A 443 8.83 0.00 20.52
N GLY A 444 9.07 0.52 21.72
CA GLY A 444 10.17 1.43 22.01
C GLY A 444 11.52 0.71 21.98
N LYS A 445 12.61 1.46 22.10
CA LYS A 445 13.97 0.91 22.02
C LYS A 445 14.22 -0.20 23.06
N ASP A 446 13.89 0.06 24.33
CA ASP A 446 14.23 -0.84 25.43
C ASP A 446 13.38 -2.11 25.42
N ASP A 447 12.07 -1.99 25.18
CA ASP A 447 11.18 -3.15 25.08
C ASP A 447 11.49 -4.00 23.84
N LEU A 448 11.91 -3.37 22.73
CA LEU A 448 12.35 -4.10 21.54
C LEU A 448 13.62 -4.90 21.81
N ALA A 449 14.60 -4.33 22.53
CA ALA A 449 15.81 -5.05 22.91
C ALA A 449 15.47 -6.28 23.78
N LYS A 450 14.61 -6.11 24.79
CA LYS A 450 14.12 -7.23 25.62
C LYS A 450 13.40 -8.30 24.79
N ALA A 451 12.56 -7.89 23.84
CA ALA A 451 11.88 -8.82 22.95
C ALA A 451 12.88 -9.60 22.09
N VAL A 452 13.91 -8.93 21.53
CA VAL A 452 14.97 -9.59 20.77
C VAL A 452 15.74 -10.58 21.63
N ASP A 453 16.09 -10.23 22.88
CA ASP A 453 16.80 -11.14 23.77
C ASP A 453 16.02 -12.43 24.03
N GLN A 454 14.69 -12.34 24.16
CA GLN A 454 13.82 -13.51 24.31
C GLN A 454 13.64 -14.31 23.01
N ILE A 455 13.61 -13.63 21.85
CA ILE A 455 13.33 -14.26 20.55
C ILE A 455 14.60 -14.85 19.92
N ALA A 456 15.77 -14.25 20.11
CA ALA A 456 17.03 -14.61 19.45
C ALA A 456 17.37 -16.11 19.56
N PRO A 457 17.22 -16.78 20.73
CA PRO A 457 17.45 -18.22 20.86
C PRO A 457 16.52 -19.10 20.00
N THR A 458 15.35 -18.57 19.61
CA THR A 458 14.35 -19.28 18.82
C THR A 458 14.43 -19.00 17.32
N VAL A 459 15.34 -18.12 16.87
CA VAL A 459 15.46 -17.75 15.45
C VAL A 459 15.67 -18.95 14.53
N PRO A 460 16.51 -19.96 14.86
CA PRO A 460 16.61 -21.17 14.02
C PRO A 460 15.27 -21.87 13.81
N GLN A 461 14.43 -21.92 14.84
CA GLN A 461 13.07 -22.46 14.75
C GLN A 461 12.13 -21.58 13.90
N LEU A 462 12.31 -20.26 13.93
CA LEU A 462 11.57 -19.35 13.07
C LEU A 462 11.93 -19.55 11.59
N VAL A 463 13.20 -19.83 11.29
CA VAL A 463 13.65 -20.16 9.93
C VAL A 463 13.05 -21.46 9.43
N SER A 464 13.11 -22.53 10.25
CA SER A 464 12.55 -23.84 9.86
C SER A 464 11.03 -23.82 9.68
N LYS A 465 10.32 -22.96 10.42
CA LYS A 465 8.88 -22.71 10.27
C LYS A 465 8.52 -21.62 9.25
N ALA A 466 9.49 -21.15 8.45
CA ALA A 466 9.32 -20.11 7.43
C ALA A 466 8.68 -18.80 7.95
N ARG A 467 8.98 -18.38 9.18
CA ARG A 467 8.45 -17.15 9.81
C ARG A 467 9.24 -15.90 9.43
N TYR A 468 9.48 -15.75 8.13
CA TYR A 468 10.34 -14.70 7.60
C TYR A 468 9.77 -13.29 7.80
N ASN A 469 8.45 -13.12 7.89
CA ASN A 469 7.83 -11.81 8.20
C ASN A 469 8.15 -11.32 9.61
N VAL A 470 8.22 -12.21 10.59
CA VAL A 470 8.65 -11.87 11.95
C VAL A 470 10.10 -11.38 11.91
N LEU A 471 10.97 -12.13 11.24
CA LEU A 471 12.39 -11.77 11.12
C LEU A 471 12.57 -10.44 10.38
N SER A 472 11.85 -10.22 9.27
CA SER A 472 11.89 -8.96 8.52
C SER A 472 11.50 -7.79 9.42
N THR A 473 10.41 -7.95 10.18
CA THR A 473 9.96 -6.95 11.15
C THR A 473 11.03 -6.67 12.19
N LEU A 474 11.61 -7.70 12.80
CA LEU A 474 12.66 -7.53 13.82
C LEU A 474 13.86 -6.75 13.25
N PHE A 475 14.36 -7.12 12.08
CA PHE A 475 15.49 -6.43 11.44
C PHE A 475 15.16 -4.97 11.11
N GLU A 476 14.00 -4.70 10.51
CA GLU A 476 13.54 -3.34 10.20
C GLU A 476 13.41 -2.47 11.45
N ARG A 477 12.82 -3.02 12.51
CA ARG A 477 12.62 -2.28 13.76
C ARG A 477 13.92 -2.08 14.51
N CYS A 478 14.80 -3.07 14.57
CA CYS A 478 16.11 -2.93 15.18
C CYS A 478 16.97 -1.88 14.45
N ALA A 479 16.94 -1.88 13.12
CA ALA A 479 17.61 -0.87 12.30
C ALA A 479 17.03 0.53 12.53
N ALA A 480 15.70 0.68 12.51
CA ALA A 480 15.02 1.95 12.76
C ALA A 480 15.28 2.53 14.17
N ARG A 481 15.66 1.69 15.14
CA ARG A 481 16.00 2.09 16.51
C ARG A 481 17.50 2.16 16.79
N ASN A 482 18.34 1.86 15.80
CA ASN A 482 19.81 1.83 15.91
C ASN A 482 20.32 0.93 17.05
N ILE A 483 19.74 -0.27 17.18
CA ILE A 483 20.16 -1.29 18.16
C ILE A 483 20.98 -2.39 17.48
N ASN A 484 22.24 -2.06 17.18
CA ASN A 484 23.10 -2.87 16.31
C ASN A 484 23.53 -4.21 16.93
N ASP A 485 23.61 -4.31 18.26
CA ASP A 485 23.98 -5.56 18.91
C ASP A 485 22.85 -6.59 18.83
N GLU A 486 21.61 -6.14 18.91
CA GLU A 486 20.41 -6.94 18.65
C GLU A 486 20.36 -7.43 17.20
N ILE A 487 20.74 -6.59 16.23
CA ILE A 487 20.88 -7.00 14.82
C ILE A 487 21.92 -8.13 14.70
N LYS A 488 23.07 -8.04 15.39
CA LYS A 488 24.09 -9.09 15.37
C LYS A 488 23.57 -10.39 15.99
N LYS A 489 22.85 -10.32 17.13
CA LYS A 489 22.21 -11.50 17.77
C LYS A 489 21.25 -12.19 16.80
N LEU A 490 20.38 -11.42 16.14
CA LEU A 490 19.44 -11.94 15.14
C LEU A 490 20.16 -12.55 13.92
N MET A 491 21.21 -11.90 13.42
CA MET A 491 22.01 -12.42 12.30
C MET A 491 22.69 -13.74 12.64
N LYS A 492 23.19 -13.90 13.87
CA LYS A 492 23.79 -15.15 14.34
C LYS A 492 22.76 -16.28 14.29
N GLY A 493 21.60 -16.08 14.91
CA GLY A 493 20.52 -17.08 14.89
C GLY A 493 19.98 -17.37 13.49
N LEU A 494 19.93 -16.36 12.61
CA LEU A 494 19.49 -16.53 11.22
C LEU A 494 20.46 -17.42 10.44
N LYS A 495 21.78 -17.20 10.58
CA LYS A 495 22.80 -18.05 9.97
C LYS A 495 22.72 -19.48 10.49
N GLU A 496 22.64 -19.65 11.81
CA GLU A 496 22.46 -20.96 12.44
C GLU A 496 21.21 -21.70 11.92
N GLY A 497 20.11 -20.98 11.69
CA GLY A 497 18.89 -21.54 11.12
C GLY A 497 18.94 -21.87 9.63
N CYS A 498 19.80 -21.22 8.86
CA CYS A 498 19.91 -21.44 7.41
C CYS A 498 20.93 -22.50 7.04
N GLY A 499 22.09 -22.55 7.73
CA GLY A 499 23.19 -23.45 7.44
C GLY A 499 24.57 -22.83 7.70
N SER A 500 25.62 -23.64 7.65
CA SER A 500 26.99 -23.22 7.95
C SER A 500 27.69 -22.57 6.76
N GLN A 501 27.26 -22.85 5.53
CA GLN A 501 27.88 -22.28 4.33
C GLN A 501 27.28 -20.91 4.01
N PRO A 502 28.07 -19.96 3.49
CA PRO A 502 27.55 -18.64 3.09
C PRO A 502 26.36 -18.74 2.13
N ALA A 503 26.39 -19.67 1.18
CA ALA A 503 25.33 -19.90 0.19
C ALA A 503 23.99 -20.32 0.81
N ASP A 504 23.99 -20.92 2.00
CA ASP A 504 22.80 -21.50 2.63
C ASP A 504 21.78 -20.42 3.00
N LEU A 505 22.22 -19.19 3.28
CA LEU A 505 21.33 -18.07 3.58
C LEU A 505 20.33 -17.81 2.43
N VAL A 506 20.81 -17.59 1.20
CA VAL A 506 19.93 -17.35 0.05
C VAL A 506 19.23 -18.63 -0.39
N LYS A 507 19.91 -19.80 -0.32
CA LYS A 507 19.29 -21.09 -0.68
C LYS A 507 18.07 -21.39 0.19
N THR A 508 18.20 -21.25 1.51
CA THR A 508 17.13 -21.55 2.46
C THR A 508 15.99 -20.54 2.33
N LEU A 509 16.30 -19.23 2.35
CA LEU A 509 15.26 -18.19 2.33
C LEU A 509 14.50 -18.11 1.00
N CYS A 510 15.13 -18.42 -0.14
CA CYS A 510 14.45 -18.48 -1.43
C CYS A 510 13.99 -19.89 -1.84
N SER A 511 14.13 -20.87 -0.95
CA SER A 511 13.76 -22.28 -1.17
C SER A 511 14.39 -22.88 -2.45
N LEU A 512 15.67 -22.57 -2.69
CA LEU A 512 16.41 -23.01 -3.89
C LEU A 512 16.97 -24.43 -3.78
N SER A 513 16.75 -25.12 -2.66
CA SER A 513 17.33 -26.43 -2.33
C SER A 513 16.67 -27.64 -3.01
N ALA A 514 15.59 -27.45 -3.77
CA ALA A 514 15.00 -28.56 -4.52
C ALA A 514 15.83 -28.84 -5.79
N SER A 515 16.45 -30.02 -5.85
CA SER A 515 16.74 -30.66 -7.12
C SER A 515 15.41 -31.03 -7.78
N GLU A 516 15.38 -31.10 -9.10
CA GLU A 516 14.20 -31.47 -9.91
C GLU A 516 13.62 -32.85 -9.51
N GLU A 517 14.39 -33.67 -8.80
CA GLU A 517 14.00 -34.98 -8.28
C GLU A 517 13.05 -34.93 -7.06
N GLU A 518 13.10 -33.88 -6.23
CA GLU A 518 12.18 -33.74 -5.08
C GLU A 518 10.81 -33.15 -5.49
N GLU A 519 10.78 -32.32 -6.53
CA GLU A 519 9.54 -31.76 -7.07
C GLU A 519 8.64 -32.83 -7.73
N GLN A 520 9.24 -33.88 -8.29
CA GLN A 520 8.49 -34.98 -8.88
C GLN A 520 7.78 -35.87 -7.84
N LYS A 521 8.28 -35.95 -6.60
CA LYS A 521 7.70 -36.78 -5.53
C LYS A 521 6.51 -36.15 -4.79
N LYS A 522 6.31 -34.83 -4.87
CA LYS A 522 5.21 -34.11 -4.17
C LYS A 522 3.98 -33.85 -5.04
N LYS A 523 3.67 -34.73 -6.01
CA LYS A 523 2.45 -34.63 -6.84
C LYS A 523 1.29 -35.41 -6.22
N LYS A 524 0.60 -34.81 -5.24
CA LYS A 524 -0.81 -35.16 -4.94
C LYS A 524 -1.71 -33.99 -4.50
N ASP A 525 -1.24 -32.74 -4.50
CA ASP A 525 -2.16 -31.57 -4.35
C ASP A 525 -1.57 -30.28 -4.96
N VAL A 526 -1.59 -30.19 -6.30
CA VAL A 526 -0.62 -29.37 -7.06
C VAL A 526 -0.89 -27.85 -7.01
N GLN A 527 -2.11 -27.36 -6.78
CA GLN A 527 -2.37 -25.91 -6.86
C GLN A 527 -2.22 -25.17 -5.52
N GLN A 528 -2.60 -25.77 -4.40
CA GLN A 528 -2.45 -25.15 -3.07
C GLN A 528 -1.00 -25.21 -2.58
N LEU A 529 -0.28 -26.31 -2.84
CA LEU A 529 1.14 -26.44 -2.50
C LEU A 529 2.01 -25.41 -3.24
N THR A 530 1.75 -25.16 -4.53
CA THR A 530 2.50 -24.16 -5.33
C THR A 530 2.25 -22.72 -4.88
N LYS A 531 1.01 -22.37 -4.48
CA LYS A 531 0.70 -21.04 -3.93
C LYS A 531 1.40 -20.80 -2.59
N ASN A 532 1.44 -21.82 -1.72
CA ASN A 532 2.14 -21.75 -0.45
C ASN A 532 3.65 -21.62 -0.62
N GLN A 533 4.24 -22.31 -1.60
CA GLN A 533 5.66 -22.19 -1.91
C GLN A 533 6.02 -20.80 -2.44
N TYR A 534 5.20 -20.23 -3.34
CA TYR A 534 5.40 -18.86 -3.84
C TYR A 534 5.35 -17.84 -2.71
N ALA A 535 4.39 -17.95 -1.79
CA ALA A 535 4.28 -17.05 -0.65
C ALA A 535 5.54 -17.13 0.23
N VAL A 536 5.96 -18.33 0.63
CA VAL A 536 7.17 -18.53 1.44
C VAL A 536 8.40 -17.94 0.75
N GLN A 537 8.60 -18.22 -0.54
CA GLN A 537 9.70 -17.66 -1.32
C GLN A 537 9.63 -16.13 -1.39
N SER A 538 8.44 -15.54 -1.57
CA SER A 538 8.25 -14.09 -1.57
C SER A 538 8.59 -13.47 -0.23
N HIS A 539 8.21 -14.11 0.88
CA HIS A 539 8.53 -13.64 2.24
C HIS A 539 10.04 -13.72 2.52
N GLY A 540 10.71 -14.78 2.06
CA GLY A 540 12.16 -14.93 2.23
C GLY A 540 12.96 -13.97 1.34
N ALA A 541 12.51 -13.76 0.10
CA ALA A 541 13.05 -12.71 -0.77
C ALA A 541 12.89 -11.32 -0.15
N LYS A 542 11.72 -11.02 0.43
CA LYS A 542 11.50 -9.77 1.17
C LYS A 542 12.48 -9.63 2.34
N LEU A 543 12.66 -10.67 3.15
CA LEU A 543 13.66 -10.67 4.23
C LEU A 543 15.06 -10.35 3.69
N LEU A 544 15.52 -11.01 2.61
CA LEU A 544 16.83 -10.72 2.00
C LEU A 544 16.95 -9.27 1.53
N THR A 545 15.93 -8.70 0.88
CA THR A 545 15.93 -7.27 0.49
C THR A 545 15.97 -6.33 1.70
N THR A 546 15.31 -6.69 2.80
CA THR A 546 15.40 -5.97 4.07
C THR A 546 16.82 -6.04 4.64
N LEU A 547 17.47 -7.21 4.65
CA LEU A 547 18.86 -7.35 5.10
C LEU A 547 19.83 -6.53 4.25
N LEU A 548 19.62 -6.46 2.93
CA LEU A 548 20.42 -5.62 2.02
C LEU A 548 20.31 -4.12 2.36
N SER A 549 19.19 -3.67 2.91
CA SER A 549 19.02 -2.27 3.34
C SER A 549 19.75 -1.91 4.65
N ILE A 550 20.30 -2.91 5.37
CA ILE A 550 20.89 -2.72 6.70
C ILE A 550 22.42 -2.91 6.63
N PRO A 551 23.23 -1.94 7.13
CA PRO A 551 24.68 -2.11 7.24
C PRO A 551 25.05 -3.29 8.14
N GLY A 552 25.91 -4.19 7.65
CA GLY A 552 26.28 -5.43 8.35
C GLY A 552 25.56 -6.65 7.76
N PRO A 553 24.24 -6.81 7.93
CA PRO A 553 23.48 -7.87 7.27
C PRO A 553 23.62 -7.91 5.75
N SER A 554 23.68 -6.74 5.09
CA SER A 554 23.93 -6.62 3.64
C SER A 554 25.17 -7.38 3.17
N LYS A 555 26.27 -7.31 3.91
CA LYS A 555 27.51 -8.05 3.62
C LYS A 555 27.26 -9.57 3.56
N ALA A 556 26.50 -10.11 4.51
CA ALA A 556 26.18 -11.54 4.55
C ALA A 556 25.34 -11.98 3.34
N VAL A 557 24.42 -11.13 2.87
CA VAL A 557 23.63 -11.41 1.66
C VAL A 557 24.51 -11.39 0.41
N HIS A 558 25.39 -10.39 0.28
CA HIS A 558 26.35 -10.31 -0.84
C HIS A 558 27.29 -11.52 -0.89
N GLU A 559 27.84 -11.92 0.26
CA GLU A 559 28.67 -13.13 0.38
C GLU A 559 27.89 -14.40 0.00
N SER A 560 26.63 -14.50 0.42
CA SER A 560 25.76 -15.63 0.09
C SER A 560 25.51 -15.74 -1.41
N ILE A 561 25.19 -14.62 -2.09
CA ILE A 561 24.95 -14.58 -3.54
C ILE A 561 26.21 -14.99 -4.31
N LEU A 562 27.39 -14.50 -3.92
CA LEU A 562 28.65 -14.87 -4.59
C LEU A 562 29.04 -16.35 -4.39
N ALA A 563 28.55 -16.98 -3.31
CA ALA A 563 28.80 -18.39 -3.02
C ALA A 563 27.83 -19.34 -3.74
N LEU A 564 26.82 -18.83 -4.45
CA LEU A 564 25.91 -19.66 -5.26
C LEU A 564 26.61 -20.17 -6.53
N SER A 565 26.22 -21.35 -7.00
CA SER A 565 26.58 -21.83 -8.34
C SER A 565 25.86 -21.01 -9.42
N SER A 566 26.41 -20.99 -10.64
CA SER A 566 25.81 -20.30 -11.78
C SER A 566 24.33 -20.67 -11.97
N ASP A 567 24.00 -21.96 -11.91
CA ASP A 567 22.63 -22.47 -12.08
C ASP A 567 21.66 -21.92 -11.03
N LEU A 568 22.11 -21.79 -9.78
CA LEU A 568 21.28 -21.26 -8.70
C LEU A 568 21.08 -19.74 -8.81
N VAL A 569 22.08 -19.01 -9.31
CA VAL A 569 21.93 -17.59 -9.62
C VAL A 569 20.92 -17.39 -10.74
N LEU A 570 20.97 -18.23 -11.79
CA LEU A 570 20.00 -18.20 -12.89
C LEU A 570 18.59 -18.55 -12.42
N ARG A 571 18.45 -19.59 -11.58
CA ARG A 571 17.17 -19.94 -10.96
C ARG A 571 16.61 -18.75 -10.19
N LEU A 572 17.43 -18.08 -9.37
CA LEU A 572 17.02 -16.91 -8.60
C LEU A 572 16.62 -15.73 -9.52
N ALA A 573 17.25 -15.56 -10.68
CA ALA A 573 16.93 -14.52 -11.64
C ALA A 573 15.62 -14.77 -12.43
N ASN A 574 15.22 -16.04 -12.59
CA ASN A 574 14.13 -16.45 -13.48
C ASN A 574 12.89 -17.02 -12.78
N THR A 575 12.93 -17.35 -11.49
CA THR A 575 11.79 -18.02 -10.82
C THR A 575 10.58 -17.10 -10.66
N SER A 576 10.77 -15.88 -10.15
CA SER A 576 9.66 -14.99 -9.79
C SER A 576 10.11 -13.53 -9.64
N LEU A 577 9.16 -12.59 -9.67
CA LEU A 577 9.46 -11.18 -9.43
C LEU A 577 10.15 -10.94 -8.06
N PRO A 578 9.70 -11.54 -6.93
CA PRO A 578 10.40 -11.37 -5.65
C PRO A 578 11.84 -11.87 -5.66
N THR A 579 12.12 -13.01 -6.29
CA THR A 579 13.47 -13.60 -6.31
C THR A 579 14.46 -12.80 -7.15
N VAL A 580 14.06 -12.36 -8.35
CA VAL A 580 14.91 -11.46 -9.15
C VAL A 580 15.09 -10.12 -8.45
N THR A 581 14.11 -9.65 -7.67
CA THR A 581 14.22 -8.42 -6.87
C THR A 581 15.36 -8.51 -5.84
N VAL A 582 15.68 -9.69 -5.32
CA VAL A 582 16.86 -9.88 -4.46
C VAL A 582 18.13 -9.53 -5.22
N LEU A 583 18.29 -10.03 -6.45
CA LEU A 583 19.47 -9.75 -7.28
C LEU A 583 19.52 -8.29 -7.74
N THR A 584 18.39 -7.71 -8.19
CA THR A 584 18.35 -6.30 -8.60
C THR A 584 18.58 -5.35 -7.42
N THR A 585 18.12 -5.70 -6.22
CA THR A 585 18.42 -4.92 -5.00
C THR A 585 19.89 -5.08 -4.62
N ALA A 586 20.41 -6.31 -4.62
CA ALA A 586 21.78 -6.60 -4.22
C ALA A 586 22.80 -5.89 -5.10
N ILE A 587 22.59 -5.90 -6.42
CA ILE A 587 23.50 -5.26 -7.39
C ILE A 587 23.46 -3.73 -7.31
N ASN A 588 22.34 -3.16 -6.87
CA ASN A 588 22.16 -1.72 -6.60
C ASN A 588 22.59 -1.29 -5.19
N THR A 589 22.89 -2.22 -4.31
CA THR A 589 23.35 -1.92 -2.96
C THR A 589 24.88 -1.87 -2.93
N PRO A 590 25.50 -0.79 -2.39
CA PRO A 590 26.94 -0.74 -2.16
C PRO A 590 27.41 -1.92 -1.31
N SER A 591 28.52 -2.55 -1.71
CA SER A 591 29.06 -3.73 -1.05
C SER A 591 30.41 -3.41 -0.40
N SER A 592 30.62 -3.95 0.80
CA SER A 592 31.95 -3.95 1.42
C SER A 592 33.00 -4.74 0.63
N ASN A 593 32.55 -5.64 -0.26
CA ASN A 593 33.40 -6.30 -1.24
C ASN A 593 33.27 -5.54 -2.58
N SER A 594 34.25 -4.71 -2.92
CA SER A 594 34.28 -3.93 -4.16
C SER A 594 34.22 -4.77 -5.44
N LEU A 595 34.45 -6.08 -5.35
CA LEU A 595 34.35 -7.02 -6.46
C LEU A 595 32.97 -7.66 -6.59
N PHE A 596 32.00 -7.37 -5.70
CA PHE A 596 30.69 -8.02 -5.70
C PHE A 596 29.95 -7.87 -7.02
N GLN A 597 29.72 -6.64 -7.49
CA GLN A 597 28.94 -6.38 -8.72
C GLN A 597 29.65 -6.98 -9.94
N LYS A 598 30.98 -6.84 -10.01
CA LYS A 598 31.81 -7.50 -11.04
C LYS A 598 31.67 -9.02 -11.01
N GLY A 599 31.76 -9.63 -9.83
CA GLY A 599 31.66 -11.07 -9.63
C GLY A 599 30.32 -11.62 -10.10
N LEU A 600 29.22 -11.00 -9.64
CA LEU A 600 27.87 -11.38 -10.03
C LEU A 600 27.66 -11.28 -11.55
N VAL A 601 28.08 -10.17 -12.16
CA VAL A 601 27.91 -9.97 -13.62
C VAL A 601 28.75 -10.96 -14.42
N ASN A 602 29.95 -11.31 -13.97
CA ASN A 602 30.77 -12.32 -14.63
C ASN A 602 30.12 -13.71 -14.59
N THR A 603 29.48 -14.08 -13.49
CA THR A 603 28.70 -15.34 -13.39
C THR A 603 27.53 -15.34 -14.39
N LEU A 604 26.87 -14.19 -14.56
CA LEU A 604 25.72 -14.05 -15.45
C LEU A 604 26.09 -13.90 -16.94
N LEU A 605 27.34 -13.51 -17.24
CA LEU A 605 27.77 -13.12 -18.59
C LEU A 605 27.44 -14.16 -19.69
N PRO A 606 27.64 -15.48 -19.48
CA PRO A 606 27.29 -16.49 -20.48
C PRO A 606 25.78 -16.58 -20.78
N HIS A 607 24.93 -16.13 -19.86
CA HIS A 607 23.48 -16.27 -19.91
C HIS A 607 22.75 -14.94 -20.14
N ILE A 608 23.47 -13.85 -20.41
CA ILE A 608 22.88 -12.52 -20.65
C ILE A 608 21.79 -12.53 -21.75
N PRO A 609 21.98 -13.19 -22.91
CA PRO A 609 20.96 -13.21 -23.95
C PRO A 609 19.66 -13.91 -23.51
N GLU A 610 19.79 -15.04 -22.81
CA GLU A 610 18.66 -15.80 -22.26
C GLU A 610 17.91 -14.95 -21.21
N LEU A 611 18.64 -14.35 -20.26
CA LEU A 611 18.06 -13.51 -19.22
C LEU A 611 17.35 -12.29 -19.81
N ALA A 612 17.89 -11.68 -20.87
CA ALA A 612 17.32 -10.50 -21.49
C ALA A 612 15.94 -10.74 -22.15
N THR A 613 15.63 -11.98 -22.52
CA THR A 613 14.32 -12.37 -23.08
C THR A 613 13.39 -13.01 -22.04
N SER A 614 13.88 -13.33 -20.84
CA SER A 614 13.09 -13.91 -19.75
C SER A 614 12.09 -12.93 -19.15
N GLN A 615 10.92 -13.44 -18.74
CA GLN A 615 9.87 -12.67 -18.08
C GLN A 615 10.36 -11.91 -16.84
N TYR A 616 11.31 -12.46 -16.08
CA TYR A 616 11.84 -11.81 -14.87
C TYR A 616 13.30 -11.39 -15.02
N GLY A 617 14.13 -12.22 -15.68
CA GLY A 617 15.57 -11.99 -15.82
C GLY A 617 15.94 -10.67 -16.51
N HIS A 618 15.08 -10.17 -17.40
CA HIS A 618 15.33 -8.91 -18.11
C HIS A 618 15.44 -7.71 -17.17
N ASN A 619 14.76 -7.75 -16.01
CA ASN A 619 14.86 -6.71 -14.98
C ASN A 619 16.27 -6.64 -14.39
N LEU A 620 16.93 -7.78 -14.22
CA LEU A 620 18.32 -7.82 -13.74
C LEU A 620 19.30 -7.29 -14.79
N VAL A 621 19.10 -7.66 -16.06
CA VAL A 621 19.93 -7.13 -17.16
C VAL A 621 19.76 -5.61 -17.30
N ASN A 622 18.54 -5.09 -17.13
CA ASN A 622 18.29 -3.64 -17.06
C ASN A 622 19.01 -2.99 -15.88
N ALA A 623 18.92 -3.57 -14.67
CA ALA A 623 19.61 -3.03 -13.48
C ALA A 623 21.14 -2.97 -13.65
N ILE A 624 21.75 -3.93 -14.35
CA ILE A 624 23.19 -3.92 -14.66
C ILE A 624 23.59 -2.67 -15.47
N ALA A 625 22.72 -2.20 -16.37
CA ALA A 625 23.00 -1.02 -17.20
C ALA A 625 23.19 0.25 -16.36
N GLU A 626 22.40 0.38 -15.28
CA GLU A 626 22.27 1.58 -14.45
C GLU A 626 23.40 1.79 -13.45
N ILE A 627 24.24 0.77 -13.21
CA ILE A 627 25.33 0.83 -12.23
C ILE A 627 26.52 1.59 -12.83
N PRO A 628 27.13 2.57 -12.17
CA PRO A 628 28.25 3.31 -12.72
C PRO A 628 29.47 2.42 -13.01
N SER A 629 30.28 2.82 -13.98
CA SER A 629 31.56 2.23 -14.31
C SER A 629 32.70 2.62 -13.38
N LYS A 630 32.53 3.68 -12.59
CA LYS A 630 33.48 4.13 -11.57
C LYS A 630 32.82 4.21 -10.20
N GLY A 631 33.53 3.75 -9.18
CA GLY A 631 33.05 3.75 -7.80
C GLY A 631 33.81 2.72 -6.96
N LYS A 632 33.97 3.00 -5.67
CA LYS A 632 34.73 2.13 -4.75
C LYS A 632 33.93 0.88 -4.37
N ASP A 633 32.72 1.08 -3.86
CA ASP A 633 31.91 0.03 -3.24
C ASP A 633 30.68 -0.34 -4.10
N TRP A 634 30.49 0.36 -5.23
CA TRP A 634 29.39 0.15 -6.16
C TRP A 634 29.82 0.58 -7.57
N SER A 635 30.30 -0.39 -8.37
CA SER A 635 30.64 -0.13 -9.77
C SER A 635 30.75 -1.42 -10.60
N ILE A 636 30.55 -1.31 -11.91
CA ILE A 636 30.85 -2.37 -12.89
C ILE A 636 31.83 -1.81 -13.93
N PRO A 637 33.07 -2.31 -13.98
CA PRO A 637 34.07 -1.82 -14.92
C PRO A 637 33.57 -1.77 -16.36
N GLN A 638 33.93 -0.70 -17.07
CA GLN A 638 33.47 -0.43 -18.43
C GLN A 638 33.68 -1.62 -19.39
N HIS A 639 34.83 -2.29 -19.32
CA HIS A 639 35.12 -3.44 -20.18
C HIS A 639 34.17 -4.63 -19.95
N ILE A 640 33.57 -4.77 -18.76
CA ILE A 640 32.56 -5.80 -18.48
C ILE A 640 31.23 -5.40 -19.09
N LYS A 641 30.83 -4.13 -18.96
CA LYS A 641 29.64 -3.61 -19.65
C LYS A 641 29.76 -3.75 -21.17
N ASP A 642 30.95 -3.52 -21.73
CA ASP A 642 31.23 -3.77 -23.14
C ASP A 642 31.03 -5.24 -23.53
N LYS A 643 31.44 -6.19 -22.69
CA LYS A 643 31.19 -7.63 -22.90
C LYS A 643 29.70 -7.97 -22.85
N VAL A 644 28.96 -7.44 -21.87
CA VAL A 644 27.50 -7.62 -21.77
C VAL A 644 26.81 -7.11 -23.02
N MET A 645 27.15 -5.89 -23.47
CA MET A 645 26.55 -5.31 -24.67
C MET A 645 26.94 -6.08 -25.93
N THR A 646 28.16 -6.60 -26.01
CA THR A 646 28.58 -7.48 -27.14
C THR A 646 27.73 -8.75 -27.19
N ALA A 647 27.46 -9.38 -26.04
CA ALA A 647 26.60 -10.57 -25.96
C ALA A 647 25.14 -10.28 -26.33
N LEU A 648 24.62 -9.10 -25.95
CA LEU A 648 23.29 -8.65 -26.37
C LEU A 648 23.23 -8.39 -27.89
N ALA A 649 24.24 -7.73 -28.45
CA ALA A 649 24.32 -7.42 -29.87
C ALA A 649 24.38 -8.66 -30.76
N SER A 650 25.06 -9.73 -30.33
CA SER A 650 25.10 -10.98 -31.07
C SER A 650 23.74 -11.70 -31.14
N HIS A 651 22.76 -11.30 -30.33
CA HIS A 651 21.40 -11.85 -30.28
C HIS A 651 20.32 -10.79 -30.53
N GLU A 652 20.67 -9.70 -31.24
CA GLU A 652 19.77 -8.55 -31.46
C GLU A 652 18.41 -8.95 -32.06
N SER A 653 18.39 -9.84 -33.05
CA SER A 653 17.14 -10.29 -33.70
C SER A 653 16.17 -10.91 -32.71
N GLN A 654 16.64 -11.84 -31.87
CA GLN A 654 15.84 -12.51 -30.83
C GLN A 654 15.35 -11.52 -29.77
N LEU A 655 16.19 -10.56 -29.37
CA LEU A 655 15.79 -9.53 -28.41
C LEU A 655 14.63 -8.67 -28.95
N ARG A 656 14.65 -8.34 -30.24
CA ARG A 656 13.62 -7.48 -30.85
C ARG A 656 12.26 -8.17 -30.97
N GLU A 657 12.20 -9.49 -30.96
CA GLU A 657 10.94 -10.26 -31.06
C GLU A 657 10.10 -10.16 -29.78
N SER A 658 10.74 -10.08 -28.60
CA SER A 658 10.04 -10.02 -27.31
C SER A 658 9.97 -8.60 -26.73
N TRP A 659 8.93 -8.32 -25.94
CA TRP A 659 8.83 -7.03 -25.22
C TRP A 659 10.00 -6.86 -24.23
N MET A 660 10.36 -7.94 -23.52
CA MET A 660 11.47 -7.98 -22.57
C MET A 660 12.80 -7.65 -23.23
N GLY A 661 13.11 -8.29 -24.36
CA GLY A 661 14.34 -8.02 -25.10
C GLY A 661 14.40 -6.60 -25.68
N ARG A 662 13.27 -6.07 -26.20
CA ARG A 662 13.17 -4.66 -26.61
C ARG A 662 13.41 -3.69 -25.45
N SER A 663 12.90 -4.02 -24.27
CA SER A 663 13.16 -3.24 -23.04
C SER A 663 14.65 -3.19 -22.73
N VAL A 664 15.34 -4.34 -22.72
CA VAL A 664 16.79 -4.43 -22.51
C VAL A 664 17.57 -3.65 -23.56
N TRP A 665 17.25 -3.85 -24.83
CA TRP A 665 17.92 -3.16 -25.94
C TRP A 665 17.85 -1.64 -25.81
N ARG A 666 16.67 -1.12 -25.43
CA ARG A 666 16.44 0.32 -25.20
C ARG A 666 17.20 0.83 -23.97
N THR A 667 17.17 0.11 -22.86
CA THR A 667 17.87 0.49 -21.61
C THR A 667 19.38 0.58 -21.82
N TRP A 668 19.94 -0.41 -22.52
CA TRP A 668 21.37 -0.46 -22.85
C TRP A 668 21.78 0.44 -24.02
N LYS A 669 20.84 1.20 -24.60
CA LYS A 669 21.06 2.08 -25.75
C LYS A 669 21.72 1.33 -26.93
N GLY A 670 21.23 0.12 -27.24
CA GLY A 670 21.85 -0.79 -28.22
C GLY A 670 21.98 -0.20 -29.63
N ASP A 671 21.00 0.57 -30.09
CA ASP A 671 21.07 1.26 -31.40
C ASP A 671 22.19 2.30 -31.44
N MET A 672 22.37 3.05 -30.35
CA MET A 672 23.46 4.01 -30.20
C MET A 672 24.80 3.30 -30.10
N TRP A 673 24.89 2.19 -29.37
CA TRP A 673 26.11 1.37 -29.32
C TRP A 673 26.55 0.89 -30.71
N LYS A 674 25.60 0.45 -31.55
CA LYS A 674 25.86 -0.09 -32.89
C LYS A 674 26.27 0.99 -33.90
N THR A 675 25.62 2.14 -33.87
CA THR A 675 25.82 3.22 -34.87
C THR A 675 26.81 4.29 -34.42
N ARG A 676 26.86 4.58 -33.11
CA ARG A 676 27.57 5.72 -32.51
C ARG A 676 28.24 5.30 -31.21
N ARG A 677 29.27 4.45 -31.33
CA ARG A 677 29.98 3.86 -30.19
C ARG A 677 30.60 4.90 -29.25
N PHE A 678 31.02 6.04 -29.79
CA PHE A 678 31.55 7.17 -29.01
C PHE A 678 30.47 7.79 -28.12
N ASP A 679 29.30 8.12 -28.66
CA ASP A 679 28.15 8.65 -27.91
C ASP A 679 27.72 7.69 -26.81
N TRP A 680 27.74 6.38 -27.07
CA TRP A 680 27.45 5.38 -26.05
C TRP A 680 28.48 5.36 -24.91
N LYS A 681 29.77 5.56 -25.22
CA LYS A 681 30.81 5.71 -24.20
C LYS A 681 30.64 7.00 -23.40
N ASN A 682 30.18 8.08 -24.01
CA ASN A 682 29.88 9.34 -23.30
C ASN A 682 28.67 9.19 -22.40
N TRP A 683 27.60 8.52 -22.85
CA TRP A 683 26.45 8.20 -22.01
C TRP A 683 26.84 7.42 -20.74
N MET A 684 27.78 6.47 -20.83
CA MET A 684 28.29 5.79 -19.63
C MET A 684 29.06 6.73 -18.69
N LYS A 685 29.79 7.73 -19.22
CA LYS A 685 30.46 8.74 -18.39
C LYS A 685 29.45 9.68 -17.74
N GLU A 686 28.42 10.10 -18.46
CA GLU A 686 27.30 10.89 -17.92
C GLU A 686 26.59 10.12 -16.81
N LEU A 687 26.39 8.80 -16.97
CA LEU A 687 25.87 7.93 -15.93
C LEU A 687 26.78 7.90 -14.70
N ASP A 688 28.11 7.82 -14.90
CA ASP A 688 29.09 7.90 -13.81
C ASP A 688 28.97 9.24 -13.05
N GLU A 689 28.80 10.35 -13.77
CA GLU A 689 28.67 11.69 -13.19
C GLU A 689 27.33 11.86 -12.44
N MET A 690 26.22 11.43 -13.04
CA MET A 690 24.89 11.50 -12.44
C MET A 690 24.79 10.67 -11.16
N LYS A 691 25.53 9.56 -11.10
CA LYS A 691 25.53 8.61 -9.98
C LYS A 691 26.71 8.82 -9.03
N ALA A 692 27.55 9.83 -9.25
CA ALA A 692 28.64 10.18 -8.34
C ALA A 692 28.09 10.65 -6.99
N PRO A 693 28.71 10.28 -5.85
CA PRO A 693 28.30 10.82 -4.56
C PRO A 693 28.51 12.35 -4.54
N ALA A 694 27.51 13.09 -4.05
CA ALA A 694 27.43 14.56 -4.04
C ALA A 694 28.55 15.32 -3.29
N ALA A 695 29.59 14.63 -2.82
CA ALA A 695 30.77 15.22 -2.20
C ALA A 695 31.89 15.60 -3.19
N ALA A 696 31.72 15.33 -4.49
CA ALA A 696 32.68 15.73 -5.52
C ALA A 696 32.09 16.80 -6.44
N ALA A 697 31.85 18.00 -5.90
CA ALA A 697 31.69 19.18 -6.75
C ALA A 697 33.00 19.39 -7.55
N PRO A 698 32.94 19.61 -8.86
CA PRO A 698 34.15 19.82 -9.65
C PRO A 698 34.82 21.12 -9.20
N LYS A 699 36.10 21.04 -8.86
CA LYS A 699 36.96 22.23 -8.86
C LYS A 699 37.04 22.71 -10.30
N ASN A 700 36.34 23.81 -10.63
CA ASN A 700 36.48 24.48 -11.90
C ASN A 700 37.97 24.75 -12.16
N LYS A 701 38.51 24.02 -13.14
CA LYS A 701 39.70 24.40 -13.88
C LYS A 701 39.20 24.91 -15.23
N GLY A 702 39.51 26.16 -15.52
CA GLY A 702 39.51 26.70 -16.87
C GLY A 702 39.04 28.13 -16.91
N ASP A 703 39.97 29.07 -16.78
CA ASP A 703 39.92 30.25 -17.63
C ASP A 703 40.99 30.09 -18.71
N VAL A 704 40.51 30.01 -19.94
CA VAL A 704 41.28 29.95 -21.16
C VAL A 704 41.64 31.36 -21.58
N LYS A 705 42.90 31.53 -21.97
CA LYS A 705 43.48 32.73 -22.59
C LYS A 705 42.62 33.26 -23.74
N ALA A 706 42.39 34.57 -23.77
CA ALA A 706 42.19 35.34 -24.98
C ALA A 706 42.94 36.69 -24.88
N ASN A 707 43.55 37.06 -26.00
CA ASN A 707 44.49 38.16 -26.23
C ASN A 707 44.06 39.53 -25.71
N ASP A 708 45.04 40.27 -25.19
CA ASP A 708 45.01 41.73 -25.13
C ASP A 708 46.24 42.28 -25.88
N GLU A 709 45.98 42.99 -26.97
CA GLU A 709 46.92 43.82 -27.72
C GLU A 709 46.27 45.20 -27.89
N ARG A 710 46.61 46.18 -27.06
CA ARG A 710 47.32 47.43 -27.44
C ARG A 710 47.03 48.60 -26.49
N LYS A 711 48.16 49.14 -26.00
CA LYS A 711 48.52 50.56 -25.84
C LYS A 711 47.60 51.45 -25.00
N THR A 712 48.15 51.87 -23.85
CA THR A 712 48.35 53.30 -23.56
C THR A 712 49.59 53.48 -22.68
N ALA A 713 50.38 54.51 -22.97
CA ALA A 713 51.54 54.96 -22.23
C ALA A 713 51.33 56.44 -21.89
N ALA A 714 51.58 56.82 -20.63
CA ALA A 714 51.92 58.16 -20.11
C ALA A 714 51.94 58.04 -18.56
N LYS A 715 53.08 58.24 -17.87
CA LYS A 715 53.60 59.52 -17.33
C LYS A 715 52.68 60.09 -16.24
N ASP A 716 53.08 60.60 -15.09
CA ASP A 716 54.36 60.94 -14.41
C ASP A 716 54.00 61.14 -12.91
N GLU A 717 55.00 61.09 -12.01
CA GLU A 717 55.16 61.92 -10.77
C GLU A 717 54.08 61.87 -9.64
N GLU A 718 54.31 62.06 -8.34
CA GLU A 718 55.44 62.20 -7.40
C GLU A 718 54.81 62.23 -5.97
N ASP A 719 55.65 62.13 -4.93
CA ASP A 719 55.45 62.49 -3.50
C ASP A 719 54.55 61.61 -2.59
N ALA A 720 54.97 61.07 -1.44
CA ALA A 720 55.86 61.44 -0.32
C ALA A 720 55.06 61.84 0.94
N GLU A 721 55.36 61.14 2.05
CA GLU A 721 55.32 61.49 3.50
C GLU A 721 54.81 60.30 4.33
N LYS A 722 55.68 59.53 5.02
CA LYS A 722 56.36 59.77 6.32
C LYS A 722 55.40 59.97 7.50
N LYS A 723 55.44 59.02 8.45
CA LYS A 723 55.93 59.17 9.86
C LYS A 723 54.71 59.04 10.78
N ASP A 724 54.75 58.61 12.02
CA ASP A 724 55.68 58.14 13.05
C ASP A 724 54.70 57.35 13.98
N GLU A 725 54.98 56.33 14.78
CA GLU A 725 55.91 56.25 15.91
C GLU A 725 55.54 54.90 16.60
N GLN A 726 56.51 54.00 16.83
CA GLN A 726 56.51 53.17 18.04
C GLN A 726 57.22 53.99 19.13
N PRO A 727 57.11 53.70 20.45
CA PRO A 727 57.95 52.62 21.01
C PRO A 727 57.29 51.90 22.23
N VAL A 728 57.49 50.58 22.39
CA VAL A 728 58.45 49.93 23.34
C VAL A 728 57.85 49.87 24.77
N VAL A 729 57.89 48.79 25.54
CA VAL A 729 59.03 48.03 26.11
C VAL A 729 58.46 46.69 26.66
N GLU A 730 59.05 45.54 26.31
CA GLU A 730 59.97 44.72 27.13
C GLU A 730 59.29 43.84 28.20
N ALA A 731 59.74 42.62 28.50
CA ALA A 731 60.84 41.79 28.01
C ALA A 731 60.66 40.36 28.55
N ALA A 732 61.31 39.41 27.85
CA ALA A 732 62.09 38.26 28.32
C ALA A 732 61.50 37.28 29.38
N GLU A 733 61.77 35.98 29.38
CA GLU A 733 62.88 35.22 28.80
C GLU A 733 62.56 33.71 28.77
N GLU A 734 63.26 33.05 27.83
CA GLU A 734 63.65 31.65 27.56
C GLU A 734 63.45 30.56 28.65
N VAL A 735 63.33 29.25 28.36
CA VAL A 735 64.30 28.33 27.71
C VAL A 735 63.65 26.96 27.37
N ASN A 736 64.02 26.42 26.20
CA ASN A 736 64.09 25.04 25.67
C ASN A 736 63.38 23.82 26.32
N GLY A 737 62.83 22.96 25.45
CA GLY A 737 62.67 21.52 25.72
C GLY A 737 61.80 20.76 24.70
N ASN A 738 62.45 19.98 23.84
CA ASN A 738 61.92 19.20 22.71
C ASN A 738 60.99 18.01 23.12
N GLY A 739 59.94 17.69 22.35
CA GLY A 739 59.30 16.36 22.42
C GLY A 739 57.82 16.26 21.98
N ASN A 740 57.56 15.50 20.90
CA ASN A 740 56.27 15.22 20.25
C ASN A 740 55.15 14.63 21.14
N GLY A 741 53.89 14.95 20.81
CA GLY A 741 52.71 14.15 21.17
C GLY A 741 51.37 14.86 20.92
N ALA A 742 50.79 14.68 19.73
CA ALA A 742 49.49 15.25 19.34
C ALA A 742 48.36 14.23 19.53
N ASP A 743 47.37 14.55 20.37
CA ASP A 743 45.94 14.24 20.17
C ASP A 743 45.13 14.81 21.35
N GLU A 744 44.65 16.07 21.26
CA GLU A 744 43.56 16.60 22.11
C GLU A 744 43.18 18.04 21.70
N ASP A 745 42.56 18.26 20.53
CA ASP A 745 41.94 19.59 20.24
C ASP A 745 40.70 19.54 19.32
N ALA A 746 39.92 18.46 19.41
CA ALA A 746 38.65 18.31 18.70
C ALA A 746 37.40 18.46 19.61
N SER A 747 37.56 18.38 20.94
CA SER A 747 36.44 18.42 21.90
C SER A 747 36.04 19.85 22.29
N ALA A 748 37.00 20.76 22.44
CA ALA A 748 36.75 22.14 22.89
C ALA A 748 36.04 23.02 21.85
N ARG A 749 36.24 22.75 20.55
CA ARG A 749 35.61 23.52 19.46
C ARG A 749 34.13 23.16 19.23
N LYS A 750 33.72 21.92 19.55
CA LYS A 750 32.30 21.49 19.47
C LYS A 750 31.45 22.06 20.62
N GLU A 751 32.04 22.30 21.77
CA GLU A 751 31.30 22.81 22.94
C GLU A 751 30.99 24.32 22.86
N LYS A 752 31.90 25.12 22.28
CA LYS A 752 31.66 26.55 22.02
C LYS A 752 30.58 26.80 20.94
N LYS A 753 30.47 25.93 19.93
CA LYS A 753 29.43 26.06 18.89
C LYS A 753 28.03 25.73 19.43
N LYS A 754 27.93 24.71 20.29
CA LYS A 754 26.67 24.30 20.95
C LYS A 754 26.13 25.33 21.96
N LYS A 755 27.02 26.11 22.62
CA LYS A 755 26.63 27.21 23.51
C LYS A 755 26.13 28.45 22.75
N LYS A 756 26.63 28.73 21.54
CA LYS A 756 26.18 29.86 20.71
C LYS A 756 24.78 29.63 20.13
N ASP A 757 24.53 28.44 19.59
CA ASP A 757 23.21 28.09 19.02
C ASP A 757 22.09 28.02 20.07
N LYS A 758 22.43 27.69 21.32
CA LYS A 758 21.46 27.65 22.44
C LYS A 758 21.10 29.06 22.96
N LYS A 759 22.00 30.05 22.81
CA LYS A 759 21.74 31.45 23.18
C LYS A 759 20.84 32.14 22.15
N ASP A 760 21.09 31.91 20.86
CA ASP A 760 20.28 32.49 19.77
C ASP A 760 18.85 31.92 19.72
N LYS A 761 18.64 30.68 20.17
CA LYS A 761 17.31 30.06 20.28
C LYS A 761 16.51 30.66 21.46
N LYS A 762 17.15 30.93 22.60
CA LYS A 762 16.53 31.52 23.79
C LYS A 762 16.12 32.99 23.57
N ASP A 763 16.90 33.73 22.78
CA ASP A 763 16.58 35.12 22.42
C ASP A 763 15.46 35.24 21.36
N LYS A 764 15.24 34.19 20.55
CA LYS A 764 14.10 34.11 19.62
C LYS A 764 12.80 33.74 20.33
N GLU A 765 12.85 32.87 21.33
CA GLU A 765 11.69 32.45 22.11
C GLU A 765 11.16 33.60 22.98
N SER A 766 12.06 34.35 23.65
CA SER A 766 11.68 35.52 24.45
C SER A 766 11.09 36.67 23.60
N LYS A 767 11.57 36.86 22.36
CA LYS A 767 10.96 37.81 21.42
C LYS A 767 9.60 37.38 20.89
N LYS A 768 9.31 36.06 20.86
CA LYS A 768 8.02 35.53 20.43
C LYS A 768 6.97 35.68 21.52
N GLU A 769 7.29 35.33 22.76
CA GLU A 769 6.41 35.57 23.93
C GLU A 769 6.10 37.05 24.12
N LYS A 770 7.09 37.94 23.98
CA LYS A 770 6.88 39.40 24.10
C LYS A 770 6.01 39.98 22.98
N LYS A 771 5.84 39.25 21.86
CA LYS A 771 5.01 39.64 20.72
C LYS A 771 3.58 39.08 20.80
N GLU A 772 3.40 37.93 21.46
CA GLU A 772 2.09 37.38 21.81
C GLU A 772 1.44 38.17 22.94
N LYS A 773 2.18 38.49 24.00
CA LYS A 773 1.67 39.32 25.12
C LYS A 773 1.21 40.72 24.68
N LYS A 774 1.92 41.32 23.72
CA LYS A 774 1.57 42.64 23.15
C LYS A 774 0.41 42.58 22.15
N ARG A 775 -0.01 41.37 21.75
CA ARG A 775 -1.17 41.13 20.89
C ARG A 775 -2.42 40.93 21.74
N GLU A 776 -2.31 40.22 22.86
CA GLU A 776 -3.39 40.05 23.84
C GLU A 776 -3.76 41.38 24.51
N GLU A 777 -2.78 42.21 24.91
CA GLU A 777 -3.05 43.55 25.48
C GLU A 777 -3.71 44.53 24.46
N ALA A 778 -3.59 44.27 23.17
CA ALA A 778 -4.19 45.08 22.11
C ALA A 778 -5.58 44.59 21.67
N GLU A 779 -6.00 43.40 22.10
CA GLU A 779 -7.37 42.89 21.91
C GLU A 779 -8.28 43.22 23.10
N GLU A 780 -7.70 43.48 24.29
CA GLU A 780 -8.44 43.87 25.49
C GLU A 780 -8.78 45.38 25.59
N SER A 781 -8.11 46.24 24.81
CA SER A 781 -8.40 47.67 24.75
C SER A 781 -9.26 48.00 23.53
N GLY A 782 -10.59 47.90 23.69
CA GLY A 782 -11.57 48.17 22.64
C GLY A 782 -11.48 49.61 22.08
N GLU A 783 -10.97 49.76 20.85
CA GLU A 783 -11.08 50.97 20.03
C GLU A 783 -11.58 50.66 18.60
N PRO A 784 -12.37 51.56 17.95
CA PRO A 784 -13.19 51.20 16.80
C PRO A 784 -12.45 51.12 15.45
N GLN A 785 -13.00 50.28 14.55
CA GLN A 785 -12.41 49.76 13.30
C GLN A 785 -12.10 50.77 12.17
N GLU A 786 -12.25 52.08 12.34
CA GLU A 786 -12.16 53.02 11.21
C GLU A 786 -10.73 53.42 10.80
N LYS A 787 -9.72 53.23 11.66
CA LYS A 787 -8.32 53.52 11.34
C LYS A 787 -7.56 52.37 10.64
N LYS A 788 -8.09 51.14 10.64
CA LYS A 788 -7.46 49.98 9.96
C LYS A 788 -7.58 50.05 8.42
N LYS A 789 -8.63 50.68 7.87
CA LYS A 789 -8.80 50.85 6.40
C LYS A 789 -7.80 51.84 5.77
N LYS A 790 -7.40 52.91 6.49
CA LYS A 790 -6.41 53.88 5.97
C LYS A 790 -4.96 53.36 5.97
N LYS A 791 -4.61 52.41 6.85
CA LYS A 791 -3.25 51.85 6.92
C LYS A 791 -2.98 50.71 5.92
N LYS A 792 -4.04 50.05 5.43
CA LYS A 792 -3.93 48.99 4.39
C LYS A 792 -3.74 49.61 2.99
N LYS A 793 -4.44 50.71 2.68
CA LYS A 793 -4.30 51.44 1.40
C LYS A 793 -2.92 52.07 1.15
N SER A 794 -2.14 52.40 2.20
CA SER A 794 -0.78 52.94 2.04
C SER A 794 0.29 51.87 1.84
N LYS A 795 0.00 50.60 2.16
CA LYS A 795 0.93 49.48 1.98
C LYS A 795 0.81 48.82 0.61
N GLU A 796 -0.35 48.92 -0.02
CA GLU A 796 -0.62 48.41 -1.36
C GLU A 796 -0.03 49.34 -2.44
N LYS A 797 -0.03 50.65 -2.19
CA LYS A 797 0.61 51.66 -3.08
C LYS A 797 2.15 51.64 -3.10
N LYS A 798 2.79 50.88 -2.21
CA LYS A 798 4.25 50.76 -2.12
C LYS A 798 4.80 49.45 -2.69
N LYS A 799 3.92 48.54 -3.12
CA LYS A 799 4.29 47.25 -3.74
C LYS A 799 4.08 47.23 -5.26
N SER A 800 3.46 48.26 -5.82
CA SER A 800 3.21 48.43 -7.26
C SER A 800 4.24 49.36 -7.94
N LYS A 801 5.46 49.48 -7.39
CA LYS A 801 6.49 50.40 -7.92
C LYS A 801 7.88 49.78 -8.11
N ASP A 802 8.04 48.47 -7.89
CA ASP A 802 9.31 47.74 -8.06
C ASP A 802 9.18 46.56 -9.04
N GLY A 803 8.33 46.68 -10.06
CA GLY A 803 8.07 45.60 -11.02
C GLY A 803 7.72 46.13 -12.39
N ASP A 804 8.59 46.97 -12.96
CA ASP A 804 8.54 47.41 -14.37
C ASP A 804 9.93 47.95 -14.77
N VAL A 805 10.88 47.06 -15.08
CA VAL A 805 11.98 47.29 -16.05
C VAL A 805 12.54 45.91 -16.45
N GLU A 806 12.23 45.43 -17.65
CA GLU A 806 13.05 44.60 -18.55
C GLU A 806 12.15 43.80 -19.51
N MET A 807 11.82 44.42 -20.65
CA MET A 807 11.50 43.78 -21.93
C MET A 807 11.42 44.88 -23.00
N ALA A 808 12.54 45.15 -23.64
CA ALA A 808 12.62 45.77 -24.96
C ALA A 808 13.99 45.44 -25.58
N ASP A 809 13.95 45.13 -26.88
CA ASP A 809 15.05 45.00 -27.84
C ASP A 809 15.69 43.60 -28.03
N ALA A 810 15.21 42.88 -29.05
CA ALA A 810 16.02 42.51 -30.22
C ALA A 810 15.13 41.85 -31.31
N GLU A 811 14.81 42.63 -32.34
CA GLU A 811 14.62 42.15 -33.72
C GLU A 811 16.01 42.01 -34.36
N GLU A 812 16.37 40.80 -34.79
CA GLU A 812 16.97 40.42 -36.11
C GLU A 812 17.27 38.92 -36.15
#